data_AF-A0A924RKK4-F1
#
_entry.id   AF-A0A924RKK4-F1
#
_cell.length_a   1.000
_cell.length_b   1.000
_cell.length_c   1.000
_cell.angle_alpha   90.00
_cell.angle_beta   90.00
_cell.angle_gamma   90.00
#
_symmetry.space_group_name_H-M   'P 1'
#
loop_
_entity.id
_entity.type
_entity.pdbx_description
1 polymer ?
#
loop_
_entity_poly.entity_id
_entity_poly.type
_entity_poly.pdbx_seq_one_letter_code
_entity_poly.pdbx_strand_id
1 'polypeptide(L)'
;RVRAGSGLREVVVAYPWRHHDRAVALGQAVAQCLDACLDSCLQDTEGGLPTGAVVDERLAAASSAVRGAPARRRPSAVRARVPVASVTGTNGKTTTTRLLAHIAMTAGLRTGWSSTDGVVVQGEVVEPGDYSGPAGARAVLDAPGVQCAVLETARGGLLLRGMGVVANDVSVVTNVSADHLGMQGIDTVDQLAEVKAIITRVTSPSGWCVLNGDDPRVLAMLPGTPARPWVFSLHPDSPALRTALDAGGRGITVLDGQVVVLRPDGDPDRLVNVLDLPIALCGLSRHNLANALAAAAAALGLGLAREAVVEGLRTFSPDVRLNPGRLNVWSLPVPGGTVTVVIDLAHNEAGLEALMDVCEGLRAPGSLVRLGLGTAGDRSDDLLNALGEIAGRRSDQVVTVHKERYLRGRTLEDMRAQLVTGLARVGVADVPAYADELSGLRALAAGAGAGDVVAMMCHADRELLDDWLQRHGATPDGPDQVRTKVVAARGQHPLEEQIAALHRAAPVDRQRLLLALLDADPDDPRLMHEWASALDDGGLPAQAVPAYRAALRDGLREPHRHQALIGLGSSLRVLGRPAEAVSVLTQVVAERPESVAAHAFLALALLESGHGDQAVRLLVESLVAHAGADDDRAYAPALLRIAGDLPAAPG
;
A
#
# COMPACT_ATOMS: atom_id res chain seq x y z
N ARG A 1 9.24 9.88 -37.71
CA ARG A 1 7.76 9.84 -37.68
C ARG A 1 7.30 11.17 -37.11
N VAL A 2 6.24 11.77 -37.66
CA VAL A 2 5.73 13.07 -37.22
C VAL A 2 4.23 12.91 -36.95
N ARG A 3 3.72 13.51 -35.87
CA ARG A 3 2.28 13.58 -35.56
C ARG A 3 1.94 14.94 -34.95
N ALA A 4 0.66 15.31 -34.95
CA ALA A 4 0.19 16.44 -34.15
C ALA A 4 0.35 16.15 -32.64
N GLY A 5 0.71 17.19 -31.88
CA GLY A 5 0.67 17.17 -30.41
C GLY A 5 -0.74 17.43 -29.87
N SER A 6 -0.85 17.66 -28.57
CA SER A 6 -2.13 17.94 -27.92
C SER A 6 -2.55 19.40 -28.08
N GLY A 7 -1.59 20.30 -28.30
CA GLY A 7 -1.84 21.69 -28.65
C GLY A 7 -1.98 21.93 -30.16
N LEU A 8 -2.81 22.91 -30.54
CA LEU A 8 -2.99 23.37 -31.93
C LEU A 8 -1.69 23.81 -32.63
N ARG A 9 -0.65 24.19 -31.87
CA ARG A 9 0.66 24.63 -32.36
C ARG A 9 1.78 23.62 -32.08
N GLU A 10 1.43 22.38 -31.73
CA GLU A 10 2.42 21.39 -31.33
C GLU A 10 2.57 20.29 -32.40
N VAL A 11 3.82 19.99 -32.75
CA VAL A 11 4.17 18.89 -33.64
C VAL A 11 5.19 17.99 -32.94
N VAL A 12 4.86 16.71 -32.81
CA VAL A 12 5.74 15.72 -32.19
C VAL A 12 6.53 15.00 -33.28
N VAL A 13 7.86 15.13 -33.23
CA VAL A 13 8.79 14.45 -34.12
C VAL A 13 9.47 13.31 -33.37
N ALA A 14 9.13 12.08 -33.71
CA ALA A 14 9.82 10.88 -33.22
C ALA A 14 10.93 10.44 -34.19
N TYR A 15 12.15 10.31 -33.67
CA TYR A 15 13.33 10.00 -34.47
C TYR A 15 14.26 9.00 -33.76
N PRO A 16 15.02 8.19 -34.51
CA PRO A 16 16.12 7.41 -33.94
C PRO A 16 17.20 8.35 -33.40
N TRP A 17 17.70 8.12 -32.18
CA TRP A 17 18.67 8.99 -31.49
C TRP A 17 19.87 9.46 -32.34
N ARG A 18 20.41 8.61 -33.22
CA ARG A 18 21.50 8.96 -34.15
C ARG A 18 21.20 10.18 -35.04
N HIS A 19 19.92 10.54 -35.18
CA HIS A 19 19.42 11.68 -35.93
C HIS A 19 18.97 12.84 -35.02
N HIS A 20 19.38 12.87 -33.74
CA HIS A 20 18.99 13.92 -32.80
C HIS A 20 19.14 15.33 -33.35
N ASP A 21 20.35 15.72 -33.78
CA ASP A 21 20.57 17.08 -34.26
C ASP A 21 19.81 17.35 -35.56
N ARG A 22 19.62 16.33 -36.41
CA ARG A 22 18.76 16.43 -37.60
C ARG A 22 17.29 16.63 -37.23
N ALA A 23 16.83 16.00 -36.17
CA ALA A 23 15.46 16.12 -35.71
C ALA A 23 15.19 17.42 -34.95
N VAL A 24 16.18 17.93 -34.21
CA VAL A 24 16.15 19.29 -33.64
C VAL A 24 16.10 20.31 -34.77
N ALA A 25 16.98 20.18 -35.77
CA ALA A 25 16.95 21.02 -36.96
C ALA A 25 15.61 20.91 -37.69
N LEU A 26 15.03 19.71 -37.78
CA LEU A 26 13.71 19.50 -38.40
C LEU A 26 12.61 20.20 -37.61
N GLY A 27 12.60 20.06 -36.27
CA GLY A 27 11.62 20.72 -35.42
C GLY A 27 11.69 22.25 -35.54
N GLN A 28 12.89 22.82 -35.50
CA GLN A 28 13.12 24.26 -35.69
C GLN A 28 12.69 24.74 -37.08
N ALA A 29 12.99 23.96 -38.12
CA ALA A 29 12.69 24.34 -39.49
C ALA A 29 11.22 24.16 -39.86
N VAL A 30 10.53 23.16 -39.29
CA VAL A 30 9.08 22.94 -39.49
C VAL A 30 8.27 24.10 -38.93
N ALA A 31 8.62 24.63 -37.75
CA ALA A 31 7.97 25.81 -37.19
C ALA A 31 8.06 27.01 -38.15
N GLN A 32 9.26 27.29 -38.69
CA GLN A 32 9.48 28.37 -39.64
C GLN A 32 8.69 28.19 -40.95
N CYS A 33 8.54 26.96 -41.43
CA CYS A 33 7.74 26.67 -42.62
C CYS A 33 6.24 26.83 -42.34
N LEU A 34 5.77 26.40 -41.17
CA LEU A 34 4.37 26.55 -40.76
C LEU A 34 4.00 28.03 -40.54
N ASP A 35 4.88 28.81 -39.90
CA ASP A 35 4.68 30.26 -39.75
C ASP A 35 4.59 30.95 -41.11
N ALA A 36 5.49 30.61 -42.05
CA ALA A 36 5.44 31.17 -43.41
C ALA A 36 4.14 30.79 -44.17
N CYS A 37 3.63 29.56 -43.99
CA CYS A 37 2.34 29.15 -44.55
C CYS A 37 1.19 29.93 -43.92
N LEU A 38 1.20 30.11 -42.59
CA LEU A 38 0.15 30.84 -41.85
C LEU A 38 0.15 32.33 -42.22
N ASP A 39 1.32 32.97 -42.27
CA ASP A 39 1.47 34.37 -42.68
C ASP A 39 0.98 34.59 -44.11
N SER A 40 1.29 33.67 -45.03
CA SER A 40 0.78 33.72 -46.41
C SER A 40 -0.74 33.57 -46.46
N CYS A 41 -1.33 32.68 -45.64
CA CYS A 41 -2.78 32.52 -45.54
C CYS A 41 -3.49 33.74 -44.92
N LEU A 42 -2.82 34.50 -44.05
CA LEU A 42 -3.36 35.71 -43.41
C LEU A 42 -3.25 36.96 -44.31
N GLN A 43 -2.32 36.96 -45.27
CA GLN A 43 -2.10 38.08 -46.19
C GLN A 43 -2.93 37.99 -47.48
N ASP A 44 -3.47 36.82 -47.83
CA ASP A 44 -4.38 36.63 -48.96
C ASP A 44 -5.84 36.97 -48.57
N THR A 45 -6.26 38.22 -48.84
CA THR A 45 -7.66 38.68 -48.67
C THR A 45 -8.61 38.20 -49.77
N GLU A 46 -8.12 37.52 -50.80
CA GLU A 46 -8.92 37.01 -51.94
C GLU A 46 -8.80 35.48 -52.12
N GLY A 47 -9.02 34.69 -51.05
CA GLY A 47 -9.40 33.27 -51.17
C GLY A 47 -8.49 32.32 -51.97
N GLY A 48 -7.25 32.73 -52.28
CA GLY A 48 -6.25 31.93 -52.98
C GLY A 48 -5.43 31.09 -51.99
N LEU A 49 -5.07 29.87 -52.40
CA LEU A 49 -4.05 29.08 -51.71
C LEU A 49 -2.69 29.80 -51.82
N PRO A 50 -1.83 29.73 -50.78
CA PRO A 50 -0.61 30.54 -50.64
C PRO A 50 0.30 30.42 -51.88
N THR A 51 0.98 31.52 -52.25
CA THR A 51 1.92 31.53 -53.38
C THR A 51 3.07 30.55 -53.13
N GLY A 52 3.05 29.42 -53.85
CA GLY A 52 3.94 28.28 -53.61
C GLY A 52 5.44 28.58 -53.60
N ALA A 53 5.90 29.65 -54.27
CA ALA A 53 7.32 29.98 -54.38
C ALA A 53 8.01 30.32 -53.04
N VAL A 54 7.35 31.08 -52.14
CA VAL A 54 7.93 31.47 -50.85
C VAL A 54 7.99 30.28 -49.90
N VAL A 55 6.93 29.46 -49.90
CA VAL A 55 6.86 28.23 -49.13
C VAL A 55 7.89 27.21 -49.62
N ASP A 56 8.07 27.07 -50.94
CA ASP A 56 9.05 26.18 -51.55
C ASP A 56 10.50 26.58 -51.24
N GLU A 57 10.82 27.87 -51.25
CA GLU A 57 12.15 28.37 -50.89
C GLU A 57 12.47 28.09 -49.41
N ARG A 58 11.50 28.35 -48.51
CA ARG A 58 11.63 28.06 -47.08
C ARG A 58 11.75 26.56 -46.82
N LEU A 59 10.98 25.72 -47.53
CA LEU A 59 11.08 24.27 -47.46
C LEU A 59 12.44 23.75 -47.97
N ALA A 60 12.98 24.36 -49.02
CA ALA A 60 14.30 24.00 -49.55
C ALA A 60 15.42 24.36 -48.56
N ALA A 61 15.37 25.55 -47.96
CA ALA A 61 16.30 26.00 -46.92
C ALA A 61 16.23 25.11 -45.67
N ALA A 62 15.01 24.84 -45.19
CA ALA A 62 14.72 23.91 -44.10
C ALA A 62 15.31 22.52 -44.37
N SER A 63 15.05 21.98 -45.56
CA SER A 63 15.58 20.68 -45.98
C SER A 63 17.10 20.64 -46.04
N SER A 64 17.74 21.72 -46.48
CA SER A 64 19.21 21.84 -46.49
C SER A 64 19.79 21.83 -45.08
N ALA A 65 19.22 22.63 -44.16
CA ALA A 65 19.63 22.68 -42.75
C ALA A 65 19.50 21.31 -42.06
N VAL A 66 18.37 20.62 -42.27
CA VAL A 66 18.13 19.28 -41.71
C VAL A 66 19.13 18.25 -42.25
N ARG A 67 19.46 18.30 -43.55
CA ARG A 67 20.45 17.39 -44.16
C ARG A 67 21.88 17.69 -43.68
N GLY A 68 22.22 18.96 -43.50
CA GLY A 68 23.52 19.43 -43.04
C GLY A 68 23.79 19.19 -41.55
N ALA A 69 22.75 18.95 -40.74
CA ALA A 69 22.91 18.70 -39.32
C ALA A 69 23.71 17.40 -39.06
N PRO A 70 24.73 17.47 -38.16
CA PRO A 70 25.65 16.38 -37.91
C PRO A 70 24.94 15.15 -37.33
N ALA A 71 25.46 13.95 -37.61
CA ALA A 71 25.01 12.75 -36.94
C ALA A 71 25.65 12.67 -35.54
N ARG A 72 24.84 12.49 -34.50
CA ARG A 72 25.39 12.22 -33.15
C ARG A 72 25.88 10.79 -33.05
N ARG A 73 26.99 10.61 -32.33
CA ARG A 73 27.42 9.28 -31.89
C ARG A 73 26.32 8.67 -31.01
N ARG A 74 25.97 7.41 -31.31
CA ARG A 74 24.98 6.66 -30.55
C ARG A 74 25.47 6.50 -29.10
N PRO A 75 24.66 6.79 -28.07
CA PRO A 75 24.92 6.38 -26.71
C PRO A 75 25.17 4.87 -26.76
N SER A 76 26.35 4.43 -26.37
CA SER A 76 26.66 3.02 -26.37
C SER A 76 26.10 2.43 -25.07
N ALA A 77 25.05 1.62 -25.20
CA ALA A 77 24.62 0.75 -24.13
C ALA A 77 25.79 -0.15 -23.68
N VAL A 78 25.91 -0.38 -22.38
CA VAL A 78 26.99 -1.19 -21.82
C VAL A 78 26.69 -2.66 -22.06
N ARG A 79 27.68 -3.44 -22.50
CA ARG A 79 27.61 -4.90 -22.36
C ARG A 79 28.07 -5.24 -20.95
N ALA A 80 27.12 -5.52 -20.06
CA ALA A 80 27.41 -5.88 -18.69
C ALA A 80 28.23 -7.19 -18.63
N ARG A 81 29.11 -7.28 -17.63
CA ARG A 81 29.92 -8.48 -17.34
C ARG A 81 29.51 -9.17 -16.03
N VAL A 82 28.46 -8.64 -15.42
CA VAL A 82 27.88 -9.08 -14.14
C VAL A 82 26.38 -9.24 -14.34
N PRO A 83 25.69 -10.04 -13.51
CA PRO A 83 24.24 -10.10 -13.51
C PRO A 83 23.60 -8.72 -13.36
N VAL A 84 22.61 -8.42 -14.22
CA VAL A 84 21.87 -7.15 -14.23
C VAL A 84 20.38 -7.41 -14.08
N ALA A 85 19.78 -6.77 -13.07
CA ALA A 85 18.34 -6.56 -13.01
C ALA A 85 17.99 -5.13 -13.43
N SER A 86 17.01 -4.95 -14.32
CA SER A 86 16.46 -3.64 -14.67
C SER A 86 15.04 -3.51 -14.12
N VAL A 87 14.75 -2.43 -13.40
CA VAL A 87 13.45 -2.20 -12.75
C VAL A 87 12.76 -0.98 -13.34
N THR A 88 11.51 -1.11 -13.77
CA THR A 88 10.67 0.00 -14.20
C THR A 88 9.24 -0.13 -13.67
N GLY A 89 8.47 0.95 -13.83
CA GLY A 89 7.10 1.08 -13.36
C GLY A 89 6.73 2.51 -13.05
N THR A 90 5.46 2.82 -12.83
CA THR A 90 5.06 4.16 -12.40
C THR A 90 5.43 4.33 -10.92
N ASN A 91 4.94 3.45 -10.05
CA ASN A 91 5.22 3.47 -8.61
C ASN A 91 5.99 2.20 -8.18
N GLY A 92 6.71 2.26 -7.05
CA GLY A 92 7.40 1.10 -6.46
C GLY A 92 8.78 0.75 -7.02
N LYS A 93 9.26 1.47 -8.05
CA LYS A 93 10.59 1.26 -8.66
C LYS A 93 11.72 1.31 -7.63
N THR A 94 11.84 2.44 -6.92
CA THR A 94 12.91 2.67 -5.95
C THR A 94 12.90 1.64 -4.82
N THR A 95 11.72 1.33 -4.26
CA THR A 95 11.56 0.31 -3.22
C THR A 95 12.00 -1.06 -3.73
N THR A 96 11.56 -1.46 -4.93
CA THR A 96 11.93 -2.75 -5.54
C THR A 96 13.43 -2.83 -5.84
N THR A 97 14.02 -1.75 -6.36
CA THR A 97 15.46 -1.64 -6.61
C THR A 97 16.28 -1.79 -5.32
N ARG A 98 15.91 -1.06 -4.27
CA ARG A 98 16.59 -1.10 -2.96
C ARG A 98 16.44 -2.46 -2.30
N LEU A 99 15.24 -3.04 -2.31
CA LEU A 99 14.98 -4.37 -1.74
C LEU A 99 15.77 -5.46 -2.49
N LEU A 100 15.78 -5.43 -3.82
CA LEU A 100 16.56 -6.38 -4.62
C LEU A 100 18.07 -6.22 -4.38
N ALA A 101 18.55 -4.99 -4.27
CA ALA A 101 19.95 -4.73 -3.92
C ALA A 101 20.29 -5.24 -2.52
N HIS A 102 19.40 -5.05 -1.54
CA HIS A 102 19.54 -5.57 -0.18
C HIS A 102 19.61 -7.10 -0.16
N ILE A 103 18.75 -7.79 -0.91
CA ILE A 103 18.80 -9.25 -1.06
C ILE A 103 20.13 -9.70 -1.69
N ALA A 104 20.61 -9.01 -2.73
CA ALA A 104 21.89 -9.34 -3.36
C ALA A 104 23.10 -9.13 -2.42
N MET A 105 23.07 -8.08 -1.60
CA MET A 105 24.08 -7.87 -0.54
C MET A 105 24.00 -8.95 0.55
N THR A 106 22.78 -9.36 0.93
CA THR A 106 22.54 -10.47 1.87
C THR A 106 23.08 -11.80 1.32
N ALA A 107 23.07 -11.97 -0.01
CA ALA A 107 23.70 -13.11 -0.69
C ALA A 107 25.25 -13.01 -0.76
N GLY A 108 25.87 -12.01 -0.13
CA GLY A 108 27.31 -11.82 -0.10
C GLY A 108 27.90 -11.18 -1.36
N LEU A 109 27.07 -10.63 -2.25
CA LEU A 109 27.54 -9.98 -3.47
C LEU A 109 27.81 -8.50 -3.25
N ARG A 110 28.95 -8.03 -3.76
CA ARG A 110 29.22 -6.61 -3.91
C ARG A 110 28.26 -6.02 -4.95
N THR A 111 27.20 -5.41 -4.47
CA THR A 111 26.08 -4.91 -5.27
C THR A 111 26.15 -3.40 -5.44
N GLY A 112 25.88 -2.93 -6.66
CA GLY A 112 25.65 -1.53 -6.96
C GLY A 112 24.28 -1.31 -7.61
N TRP A 113 23.68 -0.15 -7.39
CA TRP A 113 22.40 0.20 -8.00
C TRP A 113 22.29 1.68 -8.31
N SER A 114 21.41 2.00 -9.25
CA SER A 114 21.03 3.37 -9.59
C SER A 114 19.55 3.56 -9.34
N SER A 115 19.17 4.67 -8.70
CA SER A 115 17.78 5.06 -8.44
C SER A 115 17.57 6.56 -8.66
N THR A 116 16.38 7.04 -8.29
CA THR A 116 16.07 8.47 -8.21
C THR A 116 16.89 9.24 -7.17
N ASP A 117 17.61 8.54 -6.27
CA ASP A 117 18.38 9.17 -5.19
C ASP A 117 19.88 9.22 -5.47
N GLY A 118 20.37 8.35 -6.35
CA GLY A 118 21.78 8.36 -6.73
C GLY A 118 22.28 7.06 -7.33
N VAL A 119 23.59 7.03 -7.50
CA VAL A 119 24.40 5.83 -7.71
C VAL A 119 24.90 5.38 -6.35
N VAL A 120 24.62 4.13 -6.00
CA VAL A 120 24.93 3.57 -4.68
C VAL A 120 25.69 2.26 -4.84
N VAL A 121 26.71 2.04 -4.03
CA VAL A 121 27.51 0.81 -4.02
C VAL A 121 27.68 0.36 -2.58
N GLN A 122 27.22 -0.85 -2.25
CA GLN A 122 27.29 -1.40 -0.89
C GLN A 122 26.66 -0.50 0.19
N GLY A 123 25.54 0.14 -0.11
CA GLY A 123 24.86 1.05 0.82
C GLY A 123 25.39 2.48 0.82
N GLU A 124 26.57 2.73 0.25
CA GLU A 124 27.19 4.04 0.21
C GLU A 124 26.83 4.81 -1.06
N VAL A 125 26.32 6.03 -0.90
CA VAL A 125 26.00 6.92 -2.03
C VAL A 125 27.31 7.41 -2.64
N VAL A 126 27.57 6.99 -3.88
CA VAL A 126 28.75 7.40 -4.65
C VAL A 126 28.50 8.73 -5.35
N GLU A 127 27.29 8.90 -5.90
CA GLU A 127 26.90 10.10 -6.62
C GLU A 127 25.42 10.40 -6.35
N PRO A 128 25.07 11.53 -5.69
CA PRO A 128 23.68 11.86 -5.38
C PRO A 128 22.96 12.46 -6.58
N GLY A 129 21.66 12.21 -6.70
CA GLY A 129 20.78 12.80 -7.73
C GLY A 129 19.93 11.77 -8.47
N ASP A 130 19.16 12.20 -9.47
CA ASP A 130 18.35 11.27 -10.26
C ASP A 130 19.19 10.57 -11.35
N TYR A 131 19.57 9.33 -11.07
CA TYR A 131 20.34 8.46 -11.97
C TYR A 131 19.49 7.33 -12.57
N SER A 132 18.16 7.52 -12.68
CA SER A 132 17.20 6.53 -13.20
C SER A 132 17.25 6.37 -14.72
N GLY A 133 18.39 5.95 -15.27
CA GLY A 133 18.61 5.77 -16.70
C GLY A 133 20.05 5.40 -17.07
N PRO A 134 20.46 5.61 -18.35
CA PRO A 134 21.74 5.12 -18.87
C PRO A 134 23.00 5.62 -18.15
N ALA A 135 22.98 6.83 -17.61
CA ALA A 135 24.11 7.38 -16.86
C ALA A 135 24.34 6.62 -15.55
N GLY A 136 23.27 6.37 -14.77
CA GLY A 136 23.34 5.55 -13.56
C GLY A 136 23.76 4.12 -13.84
N ALA A 137 23.18 3.52 -14.88
CA ALA A 137 23.57 2.18 -15.33
C ALA A 137 25.07 2.08 -15.64
N ARG A 138 25.63 3.07 -16.34
CA ARG A 138 27.06 3.13 -16.65
C ARG A 138 27.89 3.27 -15.38
N ALA A 139 27.54 4.22 -14.51
CA ALA A 139 28.28 4.48 -13.27
C ALA A 139 28.32 3.25 -12.34
N VAL A 140 27.20 2.53 -12.19
CA VAL A 140 27.13 1.28 -11.43
C VAL A 140 28.03 0.20 -12.05
N LEU A 141 27.98 0.02 -13.36
CA LEU A 141 28.74 -1.04 -14.05
C LEU A 141 30.24 -0.74 -14.14
N ASP A 142 30.63 0.53 -14.10
CA ASP A 142 32.03 0.95 -14.07
C ASP A 142 32.60 0.97 -12.64
N ALA A 143 31.75 0.87 -11.61
CA ALA A 143 32.19 0.90 -10.21
C ALA A 143 33.05 -0.33 -9.84
N PRO A 144 34.22 -0.14 -9.20
CA PRO A 144 35.14 -1.24 -8.89
C PRO A 144 34.52 -2.34 -8.04
N GLY A 145 34.71 -3.58 -8.49
CA GLY A 145 34.36 -4.79 -7.76
C GLY A 145 32.87 -5.11 -7.72
N VAL A 146 31.99 -4.36 -8.39
CA VAL A 146 30.57 -4.72 -8.47
C VAL A 146 30.44 -6.12 -9.11
N GLN A 147 29.66 -6.98 -8.45
CA GLN A 147 29.36 -8.36 -8.82
C GLN A 147 27.88 -8.55 -9.20
N CYS A 148 27.00 -7.60 -8.85
CA CYS A 148 25.59 -7.58 -9.23
C CYS A 148 25.11 -6.13 -9.39
N ALA A 149 24.34 -5.84 -10.43
CA ALA A 149 23.83 -4.50 -10.70
C ALA A 149 22.30 -4.46 -10.74
N VAL A 150 21.70 -3.53 -10.00
CA VAL A 150 20.24 -3.27 -10.04
C VAL A 150 19.97 -1.88 -10.59
N LEU A 151 19.28 -1.78 -11.72
CA LEU A 151 19.20 -0.57 -12.51
C LEU A 151 17.76 -0.05 -12.57
N GLU A 152 17.44 0.97 -11.78
CA GLU A 152 16.19 1.70 -11.94
C GLU A 152 16.19 2.44 -13.28
N THR A 153 15.13 2.23 -14.06
CA THR A 153 14.99 2.82 -15.39
C THR A 153 13.66 3.56 -15.50
N ALA A 154 13.71 4.89 -15.45
CA ALA A 154 12.53 5.74 -15.55
C ALA A 154 12.14 6.01 -17.02
N ARG A 155 10.91 6.48 -17.24
CA ARG A 155 10.40 6.86 -18.56
C ARG A 155 11.30 7.89 -19.24
N GLY A 156 11.71 8.93 -18.53
CA GLY A 156 12.61 9.97 -19.06
C GLY A 156 13.95 9.39 -19.53
N GLY A 157 14.52 8.45 -18.78
CA GLY A 157 15.74 7.73 -19.17
C GLY A 157 15.55 6.96 -20.49
N LEU A 158 14.45 6.22 -20.62
CA LEU A 158 14.15 5.43 -21.82
C LEU A 158 13.89 6.29 -23.06
N LEU A 159 13.05 7.31 -22.94
CA LEU A 159 12.68 8.18 -24.07
C LEU A 159 13.85 9.05 -24.53
N LEU A 160 14.55 9.66 -23.58
CA LEU A 160 15.58 10.64 -23.90
C LEU A 160 16.96 10.02 -24.12
N ARG A 161 17.25 8.83 -23.61
CA ARG A 161 18.62 8.30 -23.64
C ARG A 161 18.68 6.81 -23.99
N GLY A 162 17.54 6.13 -24.04
CA GLY A 162 17.44 4.70 -24.32
C GLY A 162 17.80 3.82 -23.13
N MET A 163 18.11 2.55 -23.41
CA MET A 163 18.58 1.59 -22.40
C MET A 163 20.03 1.83 -22.02
N GLY A 164 20.34 1.67 -20.73
CA GLY A 164 21.73 1.75 -20.21
C GLY A 164 22.58 0.52 -20.55
N VAL A 165 21.94 -0.63 -20.75
CA VAL A 165 22.58 -1.92 -21.02
C VAL A 165 22.10 -2.53 -22.33
N VAL A 166 22.96 -3.31 -22.98
CA VAL A 166 22.63 -4.03 -24.21
C VAL A 166 21.59 -5.13 -23.93
N ALA A 167 21.73 -5.80 -22.80
CA ALA A 167 20.79 -6.78 -22.28
C ALA A 167 20.81 -6.76 -20.74
N ASN A 168 19.71 -7.18 -20.13
CA ASN A 168 19.62 -7.50 -18.71
C ASN A 168 19.29 -9.00 -18.54
N ASP A 169 19.67 -9.58 -17.40
CA ASP A 169 19.35 -10.96 -17.06
C ASP A 169 17.93 -11.08 -16.50
N VAL A 170 17.49 -10.03 -15.79
CA VAL A 170 16.14 -9.92 -15.26
C VAL A 170 15.57 -8.53 -15.55
N SER A 171 14.33 -8.47 -16.02
CA SER A 171 13.56 -7.23 -16.08
C SER A 171 12.38 -7.30 -15.13
N VAL A 172 12.10 -6.22 -14.40
CA VAL A 172 10.96 -6.11 -13.48
C VAL A 172 10.08 -4.94 -13.88
N VAL A 173 8.79 -5.18 -14.10
CA VAL A 173 7.80 -4.13 -14.35
C VAL A 173 6.76 -4.16 -13.24
N THR A 174 6.75 -3.11 -12.40
CA THR A 174 5.91 -3.08 -11.18
C THR A 174 4.44 -2.72 -11.45
N ASN A 175 4.16 -1.66 -12.21
CA ASN A 175 2.82 -1.19 -12.60
C ASN A 175 2.92 -0.04 -13.61
N VAL A 176 1.81 0.30 -14.25
CA VAL A 176 1.65 1.46 -15.14
C VAL A 176 0.34 2.21 -14.83
N SER A 177 0.46 3.28 -14.06
CA SER A 177 -0.61 4.26 -13.81
C SER A 177 -0.30 5.62 -14.44
N ALA A 178 -1.30 6.50 -14.50
CA ALA A 178 -1.17 7.85 -15.02
C ALA A 178 -0.12 8.65 -14.23
N ASP A 179 0.92 9.11 -14.95
CA ASP A 179 1.99 9.93 -14.41
C ASP A 179 2.74 10.60 -15.56
N HIS A 180 3.08 11.87 -15.43
CA HIS A 180 3.75 12.67 -16.46
C HIS A 180 3.06 12.65 -17.85
N LEU A 181 1.74 12.48 -17.92
CA LEU A 181 1.01 12.50 -19.21
C LEU A 181 1.04 13.90 -19.84
N GLY A 182 0.98 13.97 -21.17
CA GLY A 182 1.15 15.20 -21.95
C GLY A 182 2.59 15.67 -22.09
N MET A 183 3.56 14.87 -21.64
CA MET A 183 4.99 15.21 -21.73
C MET A 183 5.73 14.27 -22.69
N GLN A 184 6.65 14.82 -23.48
CA GLN A 184 7.58 14.05 -24.33
C GLN A 184 6.86 13.10 -25.31
N GLY A 185 5.66 13.49 -25.76
CA GLY A 185 4.85 12.72 -26.71
C GLY A 185 4.16 11.49 -26.11
N ILE A 186 3.99 11.44 -24.78
CA ILE A 186 3.22 10.42 -24.06
C ILE A 186 1.96 11.06 -23.50
N ASP A 187 0.83 10.79 -24.14
CA ASP A 187 -0.47 11.37 -23.85
C ASP A 187 -1.38 10.36 -23.11
N THR A 188 -1.12 9.05 -23.25
CA THR A 188 -1.95 8.01 -22.63
C THR A 188 -1.14 7.05 -21.75
N VAL A 189 -1.82 6.38 -20.83
CA VAL A 189 -1.22 5.34 -19.97
C VAL A 189 -0.73 4.15 -20.81
N ASP A 190 -1.40 3.84 -21.93
CA ASP A 190 -0.97 2.76 -22.84
C ASP A 190 0.34 3.11 -23.54
N GLN A 191 0.51 4.35 -23.99
CA GLN A 191 1.79 4.83 -24.54
C GLN A 191 2.89 4.78 -23.48
N LEU A 192 2.58 5.10 -22.22
CA LEU A 192 3.53 4.96 -21.11
C LEU A 192 3.93 3.49 -20.89
N ALA A 193 2.99 2.55 -21.03
CA ALA A 193 3.26 1.12 -20.94
C ALA A 193 4.20 0.65 -22.08
N GLU A 194 3.98 1.12 -23.32
CA GLU A 194 4.86 0.80 -24.45
C GLU A 194 6.32 1.23 -24.22
N VAL A 195 6.52 2.40 -23.61
CA VAL A 195 7.86 2.87 -23.23
C VAL A 195 8.46 1.95 -22.18
N LYS A 196 7.72 1.62 -21.13
CA LYS A 196 8.20 0.75 -20.04
C LYS A 196 8.51 -0.67 -20.53
N ALA A 197 7.78 -1.18 -21.51
CA ALA A 197 8.05 -2.48 -22.15
C ALA A 197 9.42 -2.58 -22.84
N ILE A 198 10.14 -1.47 -23.05
CA ILE A 198 11.49 -1.52 -23.63
C ILE A 198 12.43 -2.40 -22.80
N ILE A 199 12.33 -2.38 -21.47
CA ILE A 199 13.24 -3.16 -20.63
C ILE A 199 13.04 -4.67 -20.80
N THR A 200 11.82 -5.11 -21.13
CA THR A 200 11.45 -6.53 -21.28
C THR A 200 11.91 -7.10 -22.63
N ARG A 201 12.04 -6.23 -23.64
CA ARG A 201 12.50 -6.59 -24.99
C ARG A 201 14.01 -6.80 -25.08
N VAL A 202 14.77 -6.24 -24.14
CA VAL A 202 16.23 -6.40 -24.07
C VAL A 202 16.66 -7.44 -23.04
N THR A 203 15.72 -8.05 -22.30
CA THR A 203 16.00 -9.16 -21.39
C THR A 203 16.56 -10.35 -22.18
N SER A 204 17.61 -10.99 -21.67
CA SER A 204 18.22 -12.16 -22.31
C SER A 204 17.19 -13.29 -22.49
N PRO A 205 17.23 -14.10 -23.58
CA PRO A 205 16.36 -15.27 -23.72
C PRO A 205 16.52 -16.30 -22.60
N SER A 206 17.71 -16.41 -22.01
CA SER A 206 17.98 -17.24 -20.84
C SER A 206 17.57 -16.57 -19.52
N GLY A 207 17.17 -15.31 -19.56
CA GLY A 207 16.78 -14.50 -18.41
C GLY A 207 15.32 -14.71 -17.99
N TRP A 208 14.84 -13.78 -17.16
CA TRP A 208 13.47 -13.75 -16.66
C TRP A 208 12.83 -12.36 -16.81
N CYS A 209 11.59 -12.35 -17.29
CA CYS A 209 10.75 -11.16 -17.33
C CYS A 209 9.73 -11.22 -16.19
N VAL A 210 10.00 -10.47 -15.11
CA VAL A 210 9.14 -10.37 -13.92
C VAL A 210 8.07 -9.30 -14.13
N LEU A 211 6.81 -9.72 -14.22
CA LEU A 211 5.67 -8.86 -14.58
C LEU A 211 4.58 -8.89 -13.52
N ASN A 212 4.02 -7.72 -13.20
CA ASN A 212 2.82 -7.62 -12.38
C ASN A 212 1.61 -8.16 -13.14
N GLY A 213 1.02 -9.24 -12.65
CA GLY A 213 -0.20 -9.86 -13.17
C GLY A 213 -1.48 -9.13 -12.75
N ASP A 214 -1.41 -8.25 -11.75
CA ASP A 214 -2.54 -7.43 -11.29
C ASP A 214 -2.70 -6.15 -12.13
N ASP A 215 -1.74 -5.85 -13.02
CA ASP A 215 -1.80 -4.75 -13.96
C ASP A 215 -1.94 -5.27 -15.39
N PRO A 216 -3.09 -5.06 -16.07
CA PRO A 216 -3.32 -5.61 -17.40
C PRO A 216 -2.37 -5.05 -18.46
N ARG A 217 -1.87 -3.82 -18.31
CA ARG A 217 -0.90 -3.22 -19.25
C ARG A 217 0.48 -3.84 -19.10
N VAL A 218 0.84 -4.21 -17.87
CA VAL A 218 2.08 -4.92 -17.60
C VAL A 218 2.00 -6.37 -18.11
N LEU A 219 0.89 -7.06 -17.85
CA LEU A 219 0.67 -8.40 -18.36
C LEU A 219 0.70 -8.46 -19.90
N ALA A 220 0.19 -7.42 -20.57
CA ALA A 220 0.23 -7.30 -22.03
C ALA A 220 1.65 -7.21 -22.62
N MET A 221 2.70 -7.08 -21.79
CA MET A 221 4.10 -7.10 -22.24
C MET A 221 4.63 -8.53 -22.48
N LEU A 222 3.92 -9.56 -21.99
CA LEU A 222 4.31 -10.97 -22.08
C LEU A 222 4.65 -11.43 -23.52
N PRO A 223 3.85 -11.12 -24.56
CA PRO A 223 4.13 -11.60 -25.92
C PRO A 223 5.36 -10.92 -26.56
N GLY A 224 5.81 -9.79 -26.00
CA GLY A 224 6.88 -8.97 -26.57
C GLY A 224 8.28 -9.25 -26.01
N THR A 225 8.41 -10.13 -25.00
CA THR A 225 9.71 -10.46 -24.40
C THR A 225 10.27 -11.75 -24.99
N PRO A 226 11.59 -11.82 -25.26
CA PRO A 226 12.24 -13.08 -25.63
C PRO A 226 12.60 -13.95 -24.40
N ALA A 227 12.45 -13.41 -23.19
CA ALA A 227 12.83 -14.07 -21.94
C ALA A 227 11.69 -14.95 -21.38
N ARG A 228 12.03 -15.79 -20.40
CA ARG A 228 11.04 -16.63 -19.72
C ARG A 228 10.11 -15.78 -18.84
N PRO A 229 8.80 -16.02 -18.85
CA PRO A 229 7.88 -15.22 -18.05
C PRO A 229 7.91 -15.61 -16.56
N TRP A 230 7.91 -14.60 -15.69
CA TRP A 230 7.64 -14.78 -14.26
C TRP A 230 6.60 -13.76 -13.84
N VAL A 231 5.40 -14.19 -13.49
CA VAL A 231 4.32 -13.27 -13.09
C VAL A 231 4.20 -13.23 -11.58
N PHE A 232 4.01 -12.04 -11.02
CA PHE A 232 3.61 -11.89 -9.62
C PHE A 232 2.19 -11.35 -9.51
N SER A 233 1.45 -11.79 -8.50
CA SER A 233 0.11 -11.29 -8.20
C SER A 233 -0.17 -11.43 -6.72
N LEU A 234 -0.90 -10.49 -6.13
CA LEU A 234 -1.39 -10.61 -4.75
C LEU A 234 -2.49 -11.69 -4.61
N HIS A 235 -3.06 -12.15 -5.72
CA HIS A 235 -4.16 -13.10 -5.77
C HIS A 235 -3.70 -14.46 -6.31
N PRO A 236 -3.75 -15.54 -5.50
CA PRO A 236 -3.24 -16.85 -5.92
C PRO A 236 -4.05 -17.46 -7.08
N ASP A 237 -5.32 -17.10 -7.22
CA ASP A 237 -6.20 -17.56 -8.29
C ASP A 237 -6.16 -16.69 -9.56
N SER A 238 -5.22 -15.73 -9.62
CA SER A 238 -5.10 -14.81 -10.76
C SER A 238 -4.91 -15.56 -12.08
N PRO A 239 -5.72 -15.28 -13.12
CA PRO A 239 -5.50 -15.82 -14.46
C PRO A 239 -4.11 -15.52 -15.02
N ALA A 240 -3.50 -14.40 -14.61
CA ALA A 240 -2.17 -14.00 -15.04
C ALA A 240 -1.08 -15.00 -14.60
N LEU A 241 -1.21 -15.57 -13.39
CA LEU A 241 -0.32 -16.61 -12.89
C LEU A 241 -0.42 -17.87 -13.76
N ARG A 242 -1.65 -18.30 -14.08
CA ARG A 242 -1.89 -19.45 -14.97
C ARG A 242 -1.27 -19.24 -16.35
N THR A 243 -1.51 -18.09 -16.97
CA THR A 243 -0.92 -17.75 -18.28
C THR A 243 0.61 -17.87 -18.29
N ALA A 244 1.29 -17.45 -17.22
CA ALA A 244 2.74 -17.57 -17.12
C ALA A 244 3.18 -19.03 -16.95
N LEU A 245 2.48 -19.81 -16.13
CA LEU A 245 2.77 -21.23 -15.89
C LEU A 245 2.57 -22.07 -17.15
N ASP A 246 1.47 -21.84 -17.89
CA ASP A 246 1.15 -22.51 -19.15
C ASP A 246 2.20 -22.21 -20.24
N ALA A 247 2.86 -21.04 -20.16
CA ALA A 247 3.97 -20.66 -21.02
C ALA A 247 5.33 -21.25 -20.57
N GLY A 248 5.35 -22.19 -19.62
CA GLY A 248 6.57 -22.78 -19.05
C GLY A 248 7.34 -21.82 -18.12
N GLY A 249 6.68 -20.76 -17.67
CA GLY A 249 7.22 -19.74 -16.77
C GLY A 249 7.05 -20.07 -15.30
N ARG A 250 7.01 -19.02 -14.47
CA ARG A 250 6.83 -19.11 -13.02
C ARG A 250 5.79 -18.11 -12.52
N GLY A 251 5.20 -18.43 -11.38
CA GLY A 251 4.36 -17.52 -10.60
C GLY A 251 5.02 -17.17 -9.27
N ILE A 252 4.68 -16.03 -8.68
CA ILE A 252 4.89 -15.76 -7.25
C ILE A 252 3.67 -15.03 -6.69
N THR A 253 3.17 -15.46 -5.53
CA THR A 253 1.92 -14.95 -4.97
C THR A 253 1.88 -15.04 -3.45
N VAL A 254 0.76 -14.63 -2.86
CA VAL A 254 0.45 -14.83 -1.45
C VAL A 254 -0.56 -15.96 -1.33
N LEU A 255 -0.17 -17.06 -0.68
CA LEU A 255 -1.01 -18.22 -0.43
C LEU A 255 -0.93 -18.59 1.05
N ASP A 256 -2.08 -18.67 1.72
CA ASP A 256 -2.21 -18.93 3.15
C ASP A 256 -1.33 -18.00 4.01
N GLY A 257 -1.31 -16.70 3.67
CA GLY A 257 -0.51 -15.70 4.39
C GLY A 257 1.00 -15.79 4.17
N GLN A 258 1.47 -16.60 3.21
CA GLN A 258 2.88 -16.74 2.89
C GLN A 258 3.19 -16.31 1.46
N VAL A 259 4.40 -15.78 1.24
CA VAL A 259 4.96 -15.59 -0.10
C VAL A 259 5.34 -16.94 -0.67
N VAL A 260 4.80 -17.28 -1.84
CA VAL A 260 4.92 -18.61 -2.46
C VAL A 260 5.31 -18.49 -3.92
N VAL A 261 6.31 -19.26 -4.34
CA VAL A 261 6.70 -19.41 -5.75
C VAL A 261 5.98 -20.62 -6.35
N LEU A 262 5.39 -20.43 -7.54
CA LEU A 262 4.67 -21.44 -8.30
C LEU A 262 5.49 -21.85 -9.52
N ARG A 263 5.50 -23.15 -9.82
CA ARG A 263 6.16 -23.76 -10.99
C ARG A 263 5.13 -24.68 -11.69
N PRO A 264 5.23 -24.90 -13.03
CA PRO A 264 4.20 -25.62 -13.78
C PRO A 264 3.85 -27.01 -13.20
N ASP A 265 4.87 -27.77 -12.78
CA ASP A 265 4.72 -29.14 -12.29
C ASP A 265 5.35 -29.34 -10.89
N GLY A 266 5.32 -28.31 -10.05
CA GLY A 266 6.00 -28.35 -8.74
C GLY A 266 5.09 -27.96 -7.59
N ASP A 267 5.37 -28.53 -6.41
CA ASP A 267 4.72 -28.11 -5.18
C ASP A 267 4.97 -26.61 -4.92
N PRO A 268 3.99 -25.90 -4.33
CA PRO A 268 4.13 -24.49 -3.99
C PRO A 268 5.32 -24.26 -3.04
N ASP A 269 6.25 -23.43 -3.49
CA ASP A 269 7.51 -23.19 -2.80
C ASP A 269 7.40 -21.99 -1.85
N ARG A 270 7.13 -22.27 -0.57
CA ARG A 270 6.84 -21.28 0.49
C ARG A 270 8.11 -20.59 1.01
N LEU A 271 8.24 -19.29 0.82
CA LEU A 271 9.44 -18.52 1.18
C LEU A 271 9.38 -17.96 2.61
N VAL A 272 8.36 -17.14 2.90
CA VAL A 272 8.30 -16.35 4.14
C VAL A 272 6.85 -15.94 4.45
N ASN A 273 6.49 -15.82 5.72
CA ASN A 273 5.19 -15.31 6.13
C ASN A 273 5.09 -13.80 5.80
N VAL A 274 3.96 -13.34 5.28
CA VAL A 274 3.73 -11.91 5.01
C VAL A 274 3.89 -11.05 6.27
N LEU A 275 3.58 -11.61 7.45
CA LEU A 275 3.77 -10.93 8.72
C LEU A 275 5.24 -10.75 9.11
N ASP A 276 6.15 -11.55 8.52
CA ASP A 276 7.60 -11.42 8.70
C ASP A 276 8.22 -10.49 7.64
N LEU A 277 7.41 -9.71 6.90
CA LEU A 277 7.87 -8.74 5.90
C LEU A 277 7.73 -7.31 6.43
N PRO A 278 8.80 -6.72 7.01
CA PRO A 278 8.75 -5.34 7.50
C PRO A 278 8.29 -4.34 6.44
N ILE A 279 8.79 -4.47 5.21
CA ILE A 279 8.44 -3.59 4.08
C ILE A 279 6.94 -3.55 3.78
N ALA A 280 6.22 -4.64 4.04
CA ALA A 280 4.78 -4.76 3.82
C ALA A 280 3.94 -4.26 5.00
N LEU A 281 4.55 -3.75 6.07
CA LEU A 281 3.87 -3.26 7.28
C LEU A 281 2.89 -4.29 7.85
N CYS A 282 3.36 -5.52 8.09
CA CYS A 282 2.53 -6.65 8.56
C CYS A 282 1.37 -6.98 7.60
N GLY A 283 1.60 -6.86 6.30
CA GLY A 283 0.59 -7.10 5.26
C GLY A 283 -0.39 -5.95 5.05
N LEU A 284 -0.26 -4.85 5.79
CA LEU A 284 -1.08 -3.65 5.59
C LEU A 284 -0.78 -2.97 4.24
N SER A 285 0.48 -2.86 3.88
CA SER A 285 0.89 -2.22 2.62
C SER A 285 0.87 -3.20 1.46
N ARG A 286 -0.28 -3.27 0.77
CA ARG A 286 -0.48 -4.13 -0.41
C ARG A 286 0.52 -3.87 -1.53
N HIS A 287 0.83 -2.60 -1.80
CA HIS A 287 1.77 -2.24 -2.86
C HIS A 287 3.21 -2.62 -2.51
N ASN A 288 3.62 -2.52 -1.24
CA ASN A 288 4.95 -3.00 -0.84
C ASN A 288 5.01 -4.52 -0.77
N LEU A 289 3.89 -5.21 -0.47
CA LEU A 289 3.81 -6.65 -0.65
C LEU A 289 4.04 -7.03 -2.12
N ALA A 290 3.40 -6.33 -3.07
CA ALA A 290 3.66 -6.51 -4.50
C ALA A 290 5.12 -6.21 -4.89
N ASN A 291 5.73 -5.14 -4.36
CA ASN A 291 7.16 -4.83 -4.55
C ASN A 291 8.06 -5.96 -4.00
N ALA A 292 7.69 -6.56 -2.87
CA ALA A 292 8.40 -7.69 -2.27
C ALA A 292 8.30 -8.96 -3.14
N LEU A 293 7.12 -9.27 -3.68
CA LEU A 293 6.95 -10.35 -4.65
C LEU A 293 7.83 -10.13 -5.89
N ALA A 294 7.83 -8.90 -6.42
CA ALA A 294 8.63 -8.53 -7.59
C ALA A 294 10.14 -8.67 -7.32
N ALA A 295 10.62 -8.16 -6.19
CA ALA A 295 12.03 -8.26 -5.80
C ALA A 295 12.45 -9.72 -5.52
N ALA A 296 11.61 -10.52 -4.86
CA ALA A 296 11.88 -11.93 -4.59
C ALA A 296 11.97 -12.75 -5.89
N ALA A 297 11.01 -12.58 -6.81
CA ALA A 297 11.07 -13.21 -8.13
C ALA A 297 12.31 -12.77 -8.91
N ALA A 298 12.67 -11.49 -8.86
CA ALA A 298 13.85 -10.98 -9.54
C ALA A 298 15.15 -11.55 -8.96
N ALA A 299 15.27 -11.62 -7.63
CA ALA A 299 16.42 -12.19 -6.95
C ALA A 299 16.62 -13.67 -7.29
N LEU A 300 15.54 -14.47 -7.23
CA LEU A 300 15.58 -15.86 -7.65
C LEU A 300 15.85 -16.00 -9.16
N GLY A 301 15.36 -15.06 -9.97
CA GLY A 301 15.64 -14.98 -11.41
C GLY A 301 17.11 -14.69 -11.74
N LEU A 302 17.79 -13.91 -10.90
CA LEU A 302 19.24 -13.69 -10.95
C LEU A 302 20.05 -14.89 -10.45
N GLY A 303 19.40 -15.91 -9.88
CA GLY A 303 20.04 -17.10 -9.32
C GLY A 303 20.56 -16.92 -7.90
N LEU A 304 20.07 -15.93 -7.16
CA LEU A 304 20.43 -15.76 -5.75
C LEU A 304 19.85 -16.90 -4.90
N ALA A 305 20.61 -17.31 -3.87
CA ALA A 305 20.22 -18.41 -2.98
C ALA A 305 18.91 -18.08 -2.25
N ARG A 306 18.04 -19.08 -2.11
CA ARG A 306 16.73 -18.95 -1.45
C ARG A 306 16.86 -18.34 -0.05
N GLU A 307 17.86 -18.78 0.70
CA GLU A 307 18.11 -18.37 2.08
C GLU A 307 18.39 -16.87 2.15
N ALA A 308 19.18 -16.33 1.20
CA ALA A 308 19.44 -14.90 1.09
C ALA A 308 18.20 -14.11 0.68
N VAL A 309 17.33 -14.68 -0.17
CA VAL A 309 16.05 -14.05 -0.53
C VAL A 309 15.14 -13.94 0.70
N VAL A 310 14.98 -15.03 1.46
CA VAL A 310 14.17 -15.05 2.68
C VAL A 310 14.72 -14.07 3.72
N GLU A 311 16.03 -14.10 3.97
CA GLU A 311 16.66 -13.22 4.96
C GLU A 311 16.61 -11.75 4.53
N GLY A 312 16.86 -11.45 3.25
CA GLY A 312 16.75 -10.10 2.73
C GLY A 312 15.33 -9.54 2.81
N LEU A 313 14.31 -10.37 2.57
CA LEU A 313 12.90 -10.00 2.76
C LEU A 313 12.55 -9.70 4.23
N ARG A 314 13.13 -10.45 5.18
CA ARG A 314 12.90 -10.29 6.63
C ARG A 314 13.61 -9.08 7.24
N THR A 315 14.73 -8.66 6.64
CA THR A 315 15.59 -7.62 7.21
C THR A 315 15.48 -6.27 6.50
N PHE A 316 14.75 -6.19 5.39
CA PHE A 316 14.51 -4.94 4.69
C PHE A 316 13.29 -4.20 5.24
N SER A 317 13.53 -3.09 5.94
CA SER A 317 12.51 -2.28 6.60
C SER A 317 12.21 -0.97 5.86
N PRO A 318 10.96 -0.45 5.95
CA PRO A 318 10.59 0.86 5.43
C PRO A 318 11.06 1.96 6.39
N ASP A 319 12.37 2.04 6.65
CA ASP A 319 12.98 3.03 7.56
C ASP A 319 13.82 4.07 6.82
N VAL A 320 14.31 5.08 7.56
CA VAL A 320 15.13 6.18 7.05
C VAL A 320 16.49 5.76 6.49
N ARG A 321 16.94 4.53 6.73
CA ARG A 321 18.23 4.01 6.24
C ARG A 321 18.04 3.16 4.99
N LEU A 322 17.15 2.17 5.05
CA LEU A 322 16.97 1.16 4.01
C LEU A 322 16.00 1.62 2.92
N ASN A 323 14.96 2.39 3.28
CA ASN A 323 14.00 2.89 2.32
C ASN A 323 13.51 4.31 2.66
N PRO A 324 14.40 5.31 2.68
CA PRO A 324 14.05 6.66 3.13
C PRO A 324 13.00 7.32 2.23
N GLY A 325 12.02 7.96 2.88
CA GLY A 325 10.89 8.67 2.27
C GLY A 325 9.85 7.76 1.61
N ARG A 326 9.72 6.51 2.07
CA ARG A 326 8.78 5.52 1.51
C ARG A 326 8.08 4.77 2.65
N LEU A 327 6.89 5.26 3.02
CA LEU A 327 6.11 4.81 4.17
C LEU A 327 6.94 4.67 5.46
N ASN A 328 7.76 5.68 5.77
CA ASN A 328 8.46 5.69 7.05
C ASN A 328 7.46 6.07 8.16
N VAL A 329 7.23 5.15 9.09
CA VAL A 329 6.23 5.30 10.17
C VAL A 329 6.94 5.67 11.47
N TRP A 330 6.39 6.67 12.17
CA TRP A 330 6.91 7.19 13.42
C TRP A 330 5.82 7.24 14.49
N SER A 331 6.23 7.07 15.74
CA SER A 331 5.40 7.36 16.93
C SER A 331 5.84 8.67 17.55
N LEU A 332 5.04 9.73 17.41
CA LEU A 332 5.27 11.04 18.03
C LEU A 332 4.52 11.09 19.38
N PRO A 333 5.20 11.30 20.52
CA PRO A 333 4.54 11.39 21.82
C PRO A 333 3.65 12.65 21.93
N VAL A 334 2.45 12.48 22.46
CA VAL A 334 1.49 13.54 22.79
C VAL A 334 0.82 13.26 24.14
N PRO A 335 0.18 14.25 24.79
CA PRO A 335 -0.62 13.97 25.99
C PRO A 335 -1.66 12.87 25.73
N GLY A 336 -1.65 11.82 26.55
CA GLY A 336 -2.58 10.69 26.44
C GLY A 336 -2.18 9.58 25.47
N GLY A 337 -1.00 9.65 24.81
CA GLY A 337 -0.50 8.55 23.98
C GLY A 337 0.46 9.00 22.89
N THR A 338 0.27 8.48 21.67
CA THR A 338 1.11 8.81 20.51
C THR A 338 0.27 9.14 19.28
N VAL A 339 0.76 10.07 18.47
CA VAL A 339 0.32 10.27 17.09
C VAL A 339 1.21 9.43 16.18
N THR A 340 0.60 8.75 15.20
CA THR A 340 1.38 8.05 14.17
C THR A 340 1.69 9.01 13.03
N VAL A 341 2.95 9.23 12.70
CA VAL A 341 3.36 10.06 11.57
C VAL A 341 3.87 9.18 10.43
N VAL A 342 3.34 9.33 9.22
CA VAL A 342 3.74 8.56 8.03
C VAL A 342 4.34 9.53 7.00
N ILE A 343 5.61 9.32 6.65
CA ILE A 343 6.31 10.11 5.62
C ILE A 343 6.43 9.27 4.35
N ASP A 344 5.92 9.79 3.23
CA ASP A 344 5.93 9.07 1.95
C ASP A 344 6.10 10.01 0.73
N LEU A 345 6.60 9.48 -0.39
CA LEU A 345 6.76 10.19 -1.68
C LEU A 345 5.58 9.96 -2.63
N ALA A 346 4.38 9.65 -2.14
CA ALA A 346 3.20 9.64 -2.98
C ALA A 346 3.10 10.95 -3.77
N HIS A 347 3.00 10.85 -5.10
CA HIS A 347 3.03 12.01 -6.01
C HIS A 347 1.97 11.96 -7.12
N ASN A 348 1.22 10.87 -7.21
CA ASN A 348 0.12 10.63 -8.15
C ASN A 348 -1.05 9.92 -7.45
N GLU A 349 -2.18 9.78 -8.14
CA GLU A 349 -3.41 9.19 -7.62
C GLU A 349 -3.17 7.82 -6.96
N ALA A 350 -2.55 6.88 -7.70
CA ALA A 350 -2.28 5.53 -7.18
C ALA A 350 -1.34 5.52 -5.96
N GLY A 351 -0.38 6.45 -5.89
CA GLY A 351 0.49 6.60 -4.73
C GLY A 351 -0.25 7.15 -3.52
N LEU A 352 -1.13 8.14 -3.72
CA LEU A 352 -1.93 8.72 -2.64
C LEU A 352 -2.93 7.69 -2.10
N GLU A 353 -3.63 6.95 -2.96
CA GLU A 353 -4.53 5.86 -2.52
C GLU A 353 -3.79 4.83 -1.66
N ALA A 354 -2.59 4.44 -2.10
CA ALA A 354 -1.74 3.50 -1.37
C ALA A 354 -1.26 4.03 -0.01
N LEU A 355 -0.98 5.33 0.09
CA LEU A 355 -0.66 5.99 1.36
C LEU A 355 -1.88 6.01 2.28
N MET A 356 -3.05 6.36 1.75
CA MET A 356 -4.29 6.43 2.53
C MET A 356 -4.73 5.08 3.07
N ASP A 357 -4.58 3.99 2.30
CA ASP A 357 -4.84 2.62 2.78
C ASP A 357 -4.02 2.29 4.04
N VAL A 358 -2.75 2.70 4.06
CA VAL A 358 -1.86 2.51 5.21
C VAL A 358 -2.28 3.40 6.38
N CYS A 359 -2.58 4.67 6.12
CA CYS A 359 -2.98 5.60 7.18
C CYS A 359 -4.29 5.18 7.87
N GLU A 360 -5.28 4.75 7.10
CA GLU A 360 -6.55 4.24 7.64
C GLU A 360 -6.34 2.96 8.47
N GLY A 361 -5.45 2.07 8.05
CA GLY A 361 -5.15 0.84 8.79
C GLY A 361 -4.25 1.01 10.02
N LEU A 362 -3.64 2.19 10.20
CA LEU A 362 -2.87 2.55 11.40
C LEU A 362 -3.67 3.41 12.39
N ARG A 363 -4.81 3.95 11.95
CA ARG A 363 -5.64 4.86 12.74
C ARG A 363 -6.40 4.12 13.84
N ALA A 364 -6.25 4.59 15.08
CA ALA A 364 -7.02 4.04 16.18
C ALA A 364 -8.54 4.32 15.98
N PRO A 365 -9.44 3.44 16.47
CA PRO A 365 -10.87 3.67 16.36
C PRO A 365 -11.29 5.00 16.99
N GLY A 366 -12.01 5.83 16.23
CA GLY A 366 -12.47 7.16 16.68
C GLY A 366 -11.45 8.29 16.56
N SER A 367 -10.23 8.01 16.09
CA SER A 367 -9.21 9.02 15.80
C SER A 367 -9.30 9.53 14.35
N LEU A 368 -8.44 10.49 13.98
CA LEU A 368 -8.46 11.20 12.70
C LEU A 368 -7.26 10.85 11.81
N VAL A 369 -7.45 10.89 10.48
CA VAL A 369 -6.37 10.95 9.49
C VAL A 369 -6.19 12.40 9.01
N ARG A 370 -4.94 12.87 9.01
CA ARG A 370 -4.58 14.24 8.64
C ARG A 370 -3.50 14.22 7.59
N LEU A 371 -3.65 14.97 6.52
CA LEU A 371 -2.79 14.86 5.34
C LEU A 371 -2.14 16.20 4.95
N GLY A 372 -0.82 16.19 4.82
CA GLY A 372 -0.04 17.20 4.11
C GLY A 372 0.03 16.86 2.62
N LEU A 373 -0.85 17.48 1.84
CA LEU A 373 -1.01 17.25 0.41
C LEU A 373 -0.06 18.13 -0.41
N GLY A 374 0.74 17.52 -1.28
CA GLY A 374 1.58 18.25 -2.23
C GLY A 374 2.24 17.34 -3.25
N THR A 375 2.55 17.88 -4.44
CA THR A 375 3.24 17.17 -5.53
C THR A 375 4.06 18.14 -6.38
N ALA A 376 4.70 17.66 -7.45
CA ALA A 376 5.45 18.47 -8.39
C ALA A 376 4.54 19.12 -9.46
N GLY A 377 4.94 20.28 -9.98
CA GLY A 377 4.13 21.07 -10.92
C GLY A 377 4.13 20.57 -12.38
N ASP A 378 4.97 19.62 -12.75
CA ASP A 378 4.95 18.98 -14.07
C ASP A 378 3.90 17.86 -14.17
N ARG A 379 2.72 18.10 -13.60
CA ARG A 379 1.54 17.23 -13.66
C ARG A 379 0.41 17.95 -14.38
N SER A 380 -0.52 17.21 -14.97
CA SER A 380 -1.70 17.79 -15.59
C SER A 380 -2.64 18.35 -14.54
N ASP A 381 -3.46 19.33 -14.92
CA ASP A 381 -4.49 19.91 -14.04
C ASP A 381 -5.45 18.82 -13.56
N ASP A 382 -5.85 17.90 -14.44
CA ASP A 382 -6.72 16.77 -14.08
C ASP A 382 -6.13 15.90 -12.97
N LEU A 383 -4.83 15.61 -13.01
CA LEU A 383 -4.16 14.82 -11.98
C LEU A 383 -4.08 15.60 -10.66
N LEU A 384 -3.76 16.89 -10.72
CA LEU A 384 -3.74 17.75 -9.53
C LEU A 384 -5.12 17.84 -8.88
N ASN A 385 -6.18 17.98 -9.68
CA ASN A 385 -7.56 17.96 -9.22
C ASN A 385 -7.93 16.60 -8.62
N ALA A 386 -7.54 15.50 -9.25
CA ALA A 386 -7.80 14.16 -8.74
C ALA A 386 -7.11 13.89 -7.39
N LEU A 387 -5.87 14.37 -7.21
CA LEU A 387 -5.17 14.31 -5.92
C LEU A 387 -5.93 15.04 -4.82
N GLY A 388 -6.45 16.24 -5.11
CA GLY A 388 -7.30 16.98 -4.17
C GLY A 388 -8.58 16.23 -3.82
N GLU A 389 -9.23 15.62 -4.82
CA GLU A 389 -10.45 14.84 -4.62
C GLU A 389 -10.23 13.62 -3.72
N ILE A 390 -9.16 12.84 -3.96
CA ILE A 390 -8.78 11.68 -3.14
C ILE A 390 -8.45 12.12 -1.71
N ALA A 391 -7.62 13.17 -1.57
CA ALA A 391 -7.23 13.71 -0.27
C ALA A 391 -8.44 14.12 0.58
N GLY A 392 -9.39 14.84 -0.01
CA GLY A 392 -10.59 15.31 0.69
C GLY A 392 -11.58 14.21 1.04
N ARG A 393 -11.64 13.11 0.27
CA ARG A 393 -12.49 11.95 0.60
C ARG A 393 -11.94 11.08 1.70
N ARG A 394 -10.61 10.95 1.78
CA ARG A 394 -9.95 9.93 2.61
C ARG A 394 -9.26 10.50 3.86
N SER A 395 -9.20 11.82 4.01
CA SER A 395 -8.62 12.48 5.19
C SER A 395 -9.65 13.32 5.91
N ASP A 396 -9.60 13.32 7.24
CA ASP A 396 -10.44 14.16 8.10
C ASP A 396 -9.95 15.62 8.13
N GLN A 397 -8.65 15.83 7.92
CA GLN A 397 -8.04 17.16 7.79
C GLN A 397 -7.01 17.16 6.65
N VAL A 398 -7.03 18.18 5.79
CA VAL A 398 -6.04 18.37 4.73
C VAL A 398 -5.40 19.74 4.86
N VAL A 399 -4.10 19.80 4.64
CA VAL A 399 -3.36 21.04 4.40
C VAL A 399 -2.60 20.90 3.09
N THR A 400 -2.47 21.97 2.33
CA THR A 400 -1.60 21.98 1.15
C THR A 400 -0.19 22.40 1.56
N VAL A 401 0.81 21.68 1.06
CA VAL A 401 2.23 21.98 1.30
C VAL A 401 2.94 22.24 -0.01
N HIS A 402 3.76 23.28 -0.01
CA HIS A 402 4.45 23.75 -1.20
C HIS A 402 5.95 23.48 -1.17
N LYS A 403 6.58 23.60 -2.36
CA LYS A 403 7.97 23.25 -2.61
C LYS A 403 8.49 24.11 -3.76
N GLU A 404 9.17 25.22 -3.46
CA GLU A 404 9.58 26.18 -4.49
C GLU A 404 10.41 25.55 -5.62
N ARG A 405 11.30 24.61 -5.28
CA ARG A 405 12.14 23.88 -6.24
C ARG A 405 11.38 22.93 -7.17
N TYR A 406 10.15 22.53 -6.82
CA TYR A 406 9.36 21.53 -7.54
C TYR A 406 8.18 22.13 -8.31
N LEU A 407 8.12 23.46 -8.43
CA LEU A 407 7.06 24.15 -9.19
C LEU A 407 7.12 23.85 -10.70
N ARG A 408 8.31 23.57 -11.24
CA ARG A 408 8.52 23.10 -12.62
C ARG A 408 7.74 23.88 -13.69
N GLY A 409 7.74 25.21 -13.57
CA GLY A 409 7.10 26.12 -14.51
C GLY A 409 5.70 26.61 -14.10
N ARG A 410 5.14 26.13 -12.98
CA ARG A 410 3.92 26.67 -12.38
C ARG A 410 4.23 27.69 -11.29
N THR A 411 3.22 28.44 -10.87
CA THR A 411 3.29 29.27 -9.65
C THR A 411 2.76 28.50 -8.45
N LEU A 412 3.11 28.96 -7.24
CA LEU A 412 2.53 28.43 -6.00
C LEU A 412 1.01 28.56 -5.97
N GLU A 413 0.51 29.70 -6.44
CA GLU A 413 -0.91 30.02 -6.51
C GLU A 413 -1.66 29.06 -7.45
N ASP A 414 -1.11 28.79 -8.64
CA ASP A 414 -1.71 27.82 -9.57
C ASP A 414 -1.73 26.40 -8.98
N MET A 415 -0.61 25.93 -8.44
CA MET A 415 -0.54 24.62 -7.78
C MET A 415 -1.58 24.49 -6.66
N ARG A 416 -1.71 25.52 -5.82
CA ARG A 416 -2.70 25.56 -4.76
C ARG A 416 -4.12 25.54 -5.34
N ALA A 417 -4.39 26.35 -6.36
CA ALA A 417 -5.70 26.45 -6.98
C ALA A 417 -6.18 25.10 -7.54
N GLN A 418 -5.32 24.33 -8.20
CA GLN A 418 -5.68 23.01 -8.72
C GLN A 418 -5.99 22.01 -7.59
N LEU A 419 -5.11 21.89 -6.58
CA LEU A 419 -5.36 20.99 -5.45
C LEU A 419 -6.66 21.35 -4.69
N VAL A 420 -6.88 22.65 -4.46
CA VAL A 420 -8.10 23.16 -3.81
C VAL A 420 -9.35 22.95 -4.67
N THR A 421 -9.24 23.04 -6.00
CA THR A 421 -10.35 22.72 -6.91
C THR A 421 -10.78 21.27 -6.75
N GLY A 422 -9.84 20.34 -6.64
CA GLY A 422 -10.12 18.93 -6.32
C GLY A 422 -10.81 18.75 -4.97
N LEU A 423 -10.28 19.37 -3.92
CA LEU A 423 -10.84 19.32 -2.56
C LEU A 423 -12.28 19.88 -2.49
N ALA A 424 -12.53 20.99 -3.19
CA ALA A 424 -13.85 21.62 -3.21
C ALA A 424 -14.93 20.73 -3.87
N ARG A 425 -14.57 19.88 -4.84
CA ARG A 425 -15.51 18.94 -5.48
C ARG A 425 -16.10 17.92 -4.51
N VAL A 426 -15.42 17.68 -3.38
CA VAL A 426 -15.85 16.75 -2.33
C VAL A 426 -16.23 17.45 -1.03
N GLY A 427 -16.49 18.76 -1.10
CA GLY A 427 -17.00 19.55 0.02
C GLY A 427 -15.94 20.05 1.00
N VAL A 428 -14.65 19.91 0.68
CA VAL A 428 -13.56 20.43 1.52
C VAL A 428 -13.18 21.84 1.04
N ALA A 429 -13.54 22.85 1.83
CA ALA A 429 -13.24 24.27 1.58
C ALA A 429 -12.22 24.83 2.60
N ASP A 430 -11.74 26.05 2.36
CA ASP A 430 -10.87 26.81 3.27
C ASP A 430 -9.61 26.05 3.76
N VAL A 431 -8.94 25.39 2.82
CA VAL A 431 -7.76 24.56 3.09
C VAL A 431 -6.53 25.43 3.37
N PRO A 432 -5.88 25.29 4.55
CA PRO A 432 -4.62 25.99 4.84
C PRO A 432 -3.51 25.59 3.87
N ALA A 433 -2.63 26.54 3.58
CA ALA A 433 -1.48 26.32 2.71
C ALA A 433 -0.18 26.74 3.42
N TYR A 434 0.84 25.90 3.32
CA TYR A 434 2.14 26.12 3.93
C TYR A 434 3.24 26.18 2.87
N ALA A 435 4.23 27.04 3.08
CA ALA A 435 5.30 27.30 2.12
C ALA A 435 6.24 26.08 1.91
N ASP A 436 6.35 25.23 2.92
CA ASP A 436 7.24 24.08 2.98
C ASP A 436 6.59 22.91 3.73
N GLU A 437 7.18 21.72 3.57
CA GLU A 437 6.61 20.47 4.10
C GLU A 437 6.71 20.41 5.63
N LEU A 438 7.77 20.99 6.20
CA LEU A 438 8.02 21.00 7.64
C LEU A 438 6.99 21.87 8.38
N SER A 439 6.68 23.04 7.82
CA SER A 439 5.63 23.94 8.31
C SER A 439 4.27 23.26 8.28
N GLY A 440 3.98 22.50 7.22
CA GLY A 440 2.77 21.67 7.13
C GLY A 440 2.72 20.58 8.19
N LEU A 441 3.80 19.81 8.36
CA LEU A 441 3.89 18.77 9.41
C LEU A 441 3.66 19.36 10.80
N ARG A 442 4.30 20.48 11.12
CA ARG A 442 4.13 21.18 12.41
C ARG A 442 2.68 21.55 12.67
N ALA A 443 1.99 22.08 11.65
CA ALA A 443 0.60 22.48 11.79
C ALA A 443 -0.33 21.28 12.02
N LEU A 444 -0.13 20.19 11.28
CA LEU A 444 -0.91 18.96 11.45
C LEU A 444 -0.66 18.32 12.81
N ALA A 445 0.60 18.22 13.22
CA ALA A 445 1.01 17.62 14.49
C ALA A 445 0.54 18.44 15.71
N ALA A 446 0.54 19.77 15.63
CA ALA A 446 0.09 20.64 16.72
C ALA A 446 -1.38 20.44 17.10
N GLY A 447 -2.23 20.05 16.14
CA GLY A 447 -3.63 19.74 16.42
C GLY A 447 -3.89 18.27 16.76
N ALA A 448 -2.90 17.38 16.65
CA ALA A 448 -3.09 15.93 16.63
C ALA A 448 -3.26 15.33 18.02
N GLY A 449 -4.26 14.46 18.17
CA GLY A 449 -4.56 13.74 19.41
C GLY A 449 -3.99 12.32 19.40
N ALA A 450 -3.91 11.69 20.57
CA ALA A 450 -3.48 10.30 20.68
C ALA A 450 -4.34 9.38 19.79
N GLY A 451 -3.68 8.51 19.03
CA GLY A 451 -4.34 7.60 18.07
C GLY A 451 -4.55 8.17 16.66
N ASP A 452 -4.38 9.48 16.47
CA ASP A 452 -4.43 10.11 15.15
C ASP A 452 -3.27 9.65 14.26
N VAL A 453 -3.48 9.74 12.94
CA VAL A 453 -2.46 9.51 11.92
C VAL A 453 -2.23 10.80 11.14
N VAL A 454 -0.98 11.26 11.11
CA VAL A 454 -0.53 12.39 10.29
C VAL A 454 0.29 11.86 9.11
N ALA A 455 -0.18 12.04 7.90
CA ALA A 455 0.48 11.66 6.67
C ALA A 455 1.12 12.87 5.99
N MET A 456 2.35 12.73 5.51
CA MET A 456 3.08 13.77 4.79
C MET A 456 3.55 13.28 3.43
N MET A 457 3.05 13.90 2.35
CA MET A 457 3.58 13.72 0.99
C MET A 457 4.88 14.52 0.83
N CYS A 458 5.98 13.93 1.25
CA CYS A 458 7.30 14.56 1.36
C CYS A 458 8.18 14.26 0.14
N HIS A 459 8.64 15.31 -0.53
CA HIS A 459 9.44 15.25 -1.76
C HIS A 459 10.74 16.06 -1.68
N ALA A 460 10.83 17.05 -0.77
CA ALA A 460 11.96 17.98 -0.72
C ALA A 460 12.65 18.02 0.64
N ASP A 461 11.90 17.98 1.74
CA ASP A 461 12.36 18.34 3.09
C ASP A 461 12.47 17.11 4.01
N ARG A 462 12.67 15.91 3.45
CA ARG A 462 12.69 14.64 4.21
C ARG A 462 13.59 14.70 5.43
N GLU A 463 14.84 15.12 5.26
CA GLU A 463 15.81 15.23 6.36
C GLU A 463 15.36 16.23 7.43
N LEU A 464 14.73 17.35 7.03
CA LEU A 464 14.21 18.34 7.96
C LEU A 464 13.01 17.83 8.76
N LEU A 465 12.15 17.01 8.15
CA LEU A 465 11.04 16.33 8.83
C LEU A 465 11.57 15.30 9.84
N ASP A 466 12.50 14.45 9.43
CA ASP A 466 13.13 13.44 10.29
C ASP A 466 13.81 14.09 11.51
N ASP A 467 14.60 15.15 11.28
CA ASP A 467 15.27 15.92 12.34
C ASP A 467 14.28 16.59 13.29
N TRP A 468 13.14 17.07 12.78
CA TRP A 468 12.11 17.67 13.61
C TRP A 468 11.42 16.61 14.46
N LEU A 469 11.03 15.47 13.89
CA LEU A 469 10.40 14.36 14.59
C LEU A 469 11.28 13.86 15.75
N GLN A 470 12.56 13.60 15.49
CA GLN A 470 13.49 13.14 16.51
C GLN A 470 13.65 14.15 17.66
N ARG A 471 13.76 15.45 17.35
CA ARG A 471 13.84 16.51 18.37
C ARG A 471 12.59 16.63 19.24
N HIS A 472 11.45 16.14 18.77
CA HIS A 472 10.19 16.11 19.52
C HIS A 472 9.93 14.73 20.14
N GLY A 473 10.96 13.89 20.24
CA GLY A 473 10.90 12.59 20.91
C GLY A 473 10.19 11.51 20.10
N ALA A 474 9.95 11.73 18.80
CA ALA A 474 9.38 10.69 17.96
C ALA A 474 10.37 9.54 17.74
N THR A 475 9.88 8.32 17.76
CA THR A 475 10.67 7.12 17.47
C THR A 475 10.19 6.48 16.16
N PRO A 476 11.09 5.97 15.31
CA PRO A 476 10.68 5.20 14.14
C PRO A 476 10.06 3.87 14.61
N ASP A 477 8.97 3.46 13.97
CA ASP A 477 8.29 2.22 14.30
C ASP A 477 8.94 1.03 13.59
N GLY A 478 9.26 -0.01 14.36
CA GLY A 478 9.59 -1.32 13.83
C GLY A 478 8.34 -2.16 13.52
N PRO A 479 8.55 -3.39 13.03
CA PRO A 479 7.45 -4.31 12.70
C PRO A 479 6.48 -4.55 13.85
N ASP A 480 6.98 -4.68 15.09
CA ASP A 480 6.14 -4.96 16.27
C ASP A 480 5.27 -3.77 16.66
N GLN A 481 5.80 -2.55 16.59
CA GLN A 481 5.03 -1.33 16.83
C GLN A 481 3.94 -1.16 15.76
N VAL A 482 4.27 -1.38 14.49
CA VAL A 482 3.31 -1.34 13.38
C VAL A 482 2.22 -2.41 13.57
N ARG A 483 2.59 -3.65 13.90
CA ARG A 483 1.63 -4.73 14.19
C ARG A 483 0.67 -4.32 15.29
N THR A 484 1.20 -3.80 16.40
CA THR A 484 0.40 -3.35 17.54
C THR A 484 -0.62 -2.29 17.12
N LYS A 485 -0.20 -1.32 16.30
CA LYS A 485 -1.08 -0.29 15.76
C LYS A 485 -2.16 -0.86 14.84
N VAL A 486 -1.81 -1.78 13.93
CA VAL A 486 -2.78 -2.42 13.02
C VAL A 486 -3.83 -3.23 13.78
N VAL A 487 -3.40 -3.97 14.81
CA VAL A 487 -4.31 -4.74 15.65
C VAL A 487 -5.23 -3.82 16.44
N ALA A 488 -4.68 -2.75 17.04
CA ALA A 488 -5.46 -1.74 17.74
C ALA A 488 -6.46 -1.02 16.82
N ALA A 489 -6.06 -0.67 15.58
CA ALA A 489 -6.91 -0.05 14.57
C ALA A 489 -8.12 -0.91 14.20
N ARG A 490 -7.97 -2.25 14.25
CA ARG A 490 -9.06 -3.21 14.03
C ARG A 490 -9.91 -3.48 15.28
N GLY A 491 -9.56 -2.89 16.42
CA GLY A 491 -10.18 -3.21 17.71
C GLY A 491 -9.93 -4.64 18.18
N GLN A 492 -8.92 -5.31 17.62
CA GLN A 492 -8.58 -6.70 17.92
C GLN A 492 -7.57 -6.80 19.06
N HIS A 493 -7.45 -7.98 19.65
CA HIS A 493 -6.43 -8.24 20.67
C HIS A 493 -5.06 -8.55 20.02
N PRO A 494 -3.92 -8.05 20.55
CA PRO A 494 -2.58 -8.39 20.03
C PRO A 494 -2.30 -9.89 19.90
N LEU A 495 -2.94 -10.68 20.77
CA LEU A 495 -2.82 -12.14 20.83
C LEU A 495 -4.00 -12.87 20.17
N GLU A 496 -4.79 -12.24 19.30
CA GLU A 496 -6.00 -12.85 18.73
C GLU A 496 -5.72 -14.19 18.03
N GLU A 497 -4.59 -14.33 17.34
CA GLU A 497 -4.21 -15.58 16.67
C GLU A 497 -3.86 -16.69 17.67
N GLN A 498 -3.11 -16.36 18.73
CA GLN A 498 -2.83 -17.27 19.83
C GLN A 498 -4.12 -17.69 20.54
N ILE A 499 -5.01 -16.74 20.84
CA ILE A 499 -6.32 -16.99 21.43
C ILE A 499 -7.16 -17.91 20.54
N ALA A 500 -7.19 -17.68 19.22
CA ALA A 500 -7.89 -18.56 18.30
C ALA A 500 -7.29 -19.98 18.26
N ALA A 501 -5.98 -20.12 18.47
CA ALA A 501 -5.34 -21.43 18.60
C ALA A 501 -5.72 -22.14 19.91
N LEU A 502 -5.92 -21.40 21.01
CA LEU A 502 -6.39 -21.94 22.29
C LEU A 502 -7.76 -22.63 22.15
N HIS A 503 -8.67 -22.08 21.35
CA HIS A 503 -9.99 -22.68 21.10
C HIS A 503 -9.95 -23.98 20.30
N ARG A 504 -8.85 -24.24 19.58
CA ARG A 504 -8.63 -25.49 18.84
C ARG A 504 -7.85 -26.53 19.66
N ALA A 505 -7.26 -26.13 20.78
CA ALA A 505 -6.47 -27.00 21.63
C ALA A 505 -7.37 -27.91 22.49
N ALA A 506 -6.85 -29.07 22.88
CA ALA A 506 -7.51 -29.91 23.88
C ALA A 506 -7.64 -29.16 25.22
N PRO A 507 -8.67 -29.41 26.06
CA PRO A 507 -8.92 -28.63 27.28
C PRO A 507 -7.71 -28.52 28.23
N VAL A 508 -6.96 -29.61 28.41
CA VAL A 508 -5.75 -29.65 29.25
C VAL A 508 -4.62 -28.79 28.67
N ASP A 509 -4.46 -28.80 27.35
CA ASP A 509 -3.47 -27.97 26.67
C ASP A 509 -3.87 -26.50 26.67
N ARG A 510 -5.16 -26.19 26.54
CA ARG A 510 -5.70 -24.83 26.58
C ARG A 510 -5.34 -24.13 27.88
N GLN A 511 -5.55 -24.77 29.03
CA GLN A 511 -5.21 -24.18 30.33
C GLN A 511 -3.71 -23.90 30.48
N ARG A 512 -2.86 -24.87 30.09
CA ARG A 512 -1.40 -24.70 30.14
C ARG A 512 -0.91 -23.56 29.25
N LEU A 513 -1.44 -23.47 28.03
CA LEU A 513 -1.08 -22.41 27.08
C LEU A 513 -1.59 -21.04 27.56
N LEU A 514 -2.79 -20.96 28.15
CA LEU A 514 -3.31 -19.73 28.74
C LEU A 514 -2.46 -19.22 29.90
N LEU A 515 -2.02 -20.12 30.79
CA LEU A 515 -1.12 -19.75 31.89
C LEU A 515 0.20 -19.17 31.36
N ALA A 516 0.76 -19.74 30.30
CA ALA A 516 1.98 -19.19 29.68
C ALA A 516 1.77 -17.79 29.08
N LEU A 517 0.57 -17.48 28.57
CA LEU A 517 0.24 -16.15 28.08
C LEU A 517 0.00 -15.15 29.24
N LEU A 518 -0.71 -15.59 30.28
CA LEU A 518 -0.96 -14.79 31.49
C LEU A 518 0.31 -14.54 32.32
N ASP A 519 1.31 -15.43 32.27
CA ASP A 519 2.61 -15.17 32.90
C ASP A 519 3.32 -13.93 32.29
N ALA A 520 3.03 -13.61 31.03
CA ALA A 520 3.56 -12.43 30.35
C ALA A 520 2.75 -11.16 30.65
N ASP A 521 1.42 -11.29 30.75
CA ASP A 521 0.51 -10.19 31.10
C ASP A 521 -0.64 -10.68 32.00
N PRO A 522 -0.45 -10.67 33.34
CA PRO A 522 -1.40 -11.27 34.28
C PRO A 522 -2.74 -10.53 34.39
N ASP A 523 -2.76 -9.24 34.02
CA ASP A 523 -3.91 -8.35 34.18
C ASP A 523 -4.64 -8.11 32.85
N ASP A 524 -4.26 -8.82 31.78
CA ASP A 524 -4.90 -8.71 30.47
C ASP A 524 -6.37 -9.15 30.56
N PRO A 525 -7.34 -8.24 30.32
CA PRO A 525 -8.74 -8.55 30.52
C PRO A 525 -9.25 -9.61 29.52
N ARG A 526 -8.70 -9.67 28.31
CA ARG A 526 -9.10 -10.67 27.30
C ARG A 526 -8.55 -12.04 27.66
N LEU A 527 -7.29 -12.16 28.07
CA LEU A 527 -6.72 -13.44 28.52
C LEU A 527 -7.39 -13.93 29.80
N MET A 528 -7.73 -13.04 30.73
CA MET A 528 -8.45 -13.39 31.96
C MET A 528 -9.86 -13.91 31.66
N HIS A 529 -10.53 -13.38 30.64
CA HIS A 529 -11.80 -13.93 30.15
C HIS A 529 -11.63 -15.35 29.58
N GLU A 530 -10.62 -15.56 28.74
CA GLU A 530 -10.34 -16.88 28.15
C GLU A 530 -9.95 -17.91 29.24
N TRP A 531 -9.23 -17.48 30.27
CA TRP A 531 -8.90 -18.28 31.44
C TRP A 531 -10.14 -18.67 32.24
N ALA A 532 -11.05 -17.72 32.51
CA ALA A 532 -12.30 -18.00 33.17
C ALA A 532 -13.15 -19.02 32.41
N SER A 533 -13.24 -18.88 31.08
CA SER A 533 -13.91 -19.86 30.21
C SER A 533 -13.25 -21.24 30.28
N ALA A 534 -11.92 -21.33 30.24
CA ALA A 534 -11.21 -22.61 30.33
C ALA A 534 -11.35 -23.28 31.70
N LEU A 535 -11.54 -22.51 32.78
CA LEU A 535 -11.85 -23.02 34.11
C LEU A 535 -13.27 -23.59 34.18
N ASP A 536 -14.25 -22.90 33.59
CA ASP A 536 -15.63 -23.41 33.50
C ASP A 536 -15.71 -24.71 32.70
N ASP A 537 -15.04 -24.78 31.54
CA ASP A 537 -14.93 -26.00 30.73
C ASP A 537 -14.28 -27.16 31.51
N GLY A 538 -13.37 -26.83 32.42
CA GLY A 538 -12.71 -27.76 33.34
C GLY A 538 -13.53 -28.11 34.58
N GLY A 539 -14.73 -27.57 34.74
CA GLY A 539 -15.59 -27.80 35.92
C GLY A 539 -15.10 -27.13 37.20
N LEU A 540 -14.39 -25.99 37.09
CA LEU A 540 -13.82 -25.23 38.20
C LEU A 540 -14.49 -23.84 38.41
N PRO A 541 -15.82 -23.76 38.59
CA PRO A 541 -16.55 -22.49 38.63
C PRO A 541 -16.14 -21.59 39.82
N ALA A 542 -15.65 -22.18 40.92
CA ALA A 542 -15.14 -21.43 42.07
C ALA A 542 -13.90 -20.58 41.72
N GLN A 543 -13.11 -21.02 40.75
CA GLN A 543 -11.95 -20.29 40.24
C GLN A 543 -12.32 -19.38 39.06
N ALA A 544 -13.31 -19.76 38.25
CA ALA A 544 -13.78 -18.97 37.11
C ALA A 544 -14.41 -17.63 37.53
N VAL A 545 -15.22 -17.61 38.60
CA VAL A 545 -15.91 -16.38 39.06
C VAL A 545 -14.94 -15.22 39.35
N PRO A 546 -13.86 -15.39 40.14
CA PRO A 546 -12.84 -14.35 40.30
C PRO A 546 -12.20 -13.89 38.99
N ALA A 547 -11.90 -14.81 38.07
CA ALA A 547 -11.28 -14.49 36.78
C ALA A 547 -12.22 -13.67 35.89
N TYR A 548 -13.51 -14.03 35.79
CA TYR A 548 -14.50 -13.21 35.08
C TYR A 548 -14.64 -11.81 35.68
N ARG A 549 -14.65 -11.70 37.02
CA ARG A 549 -14.74 -10.40 37.70
C ARG A 549 -13.51 -9.54 37.44
N ALA A 550 -12.32 -10.13 37.43
CA ALA A 550 -11.08 -9.42 37.08
C ALA A 550 -11.15 -8.88 35.65
N ALA A 551 -11.45 -9.76 34.67
CA ALA A 551 -11.59 -9.36 33.27
C ALA A 551 -12.57 -8.18 33.08
N LEU A 552 -13.75 -8.26 33.71
CA LEU A 552 -14.77 -7.21 33.64
C LEU A 552 -14.33 -5.90 34.30
N ARG A 553 -13.67 -5.97 35.47
CA ARG A 553 -13.15 -4.80 36.19
C ARG A 553 -12.05 -4.11 35.40
N ASP A 554 -11.21 -4.88 34.73
CA ASP A 554 -10.00 -4.40 34.06
C ASP A 554 -10.27 -3.99 32.59
N GLY A 555 -11.55 -3.82 32.23
CA GLY A 555 -11.96 -3.12 31.01
C GLY A 555 -12.18 -4.01 29.79
N LEU A 556 -12.56 -5.29 29.98
CA LEU A 556 -12.94 -6.18 28.89
C LEU A 556 -13.95 -5.52 27.95
N ARG A 557 -13.62 -5.48 26.65
CA ARG A 557 -14.43 -4.84 25.61
C ARG A 557 -15.44 -5.80 24.99
N GLU A 558 -16.49 -5.23 24.37
CA GLU A 558 -17.41 -6.00 23.53
C GLU A 558 -16.69 -6.59 22.30
N PRO A 559 -17.03 -7.80 21.83
CA PRO A 559 -18.14 -8.67 22.29
C PRO A 559 -17.82 -9.54 23.52
N HIS A 560 -16.57 -9.57 24.01
CA HIS A 560 -16.18 -10.51 25.06
C HIS A 560 -16.77 -10.17 26.43
N ARG A 561 -17.07 -8.89 26.66
CA ARG A 561 -17.72 -8.43 27.89
C ARG A 561 -19.06 -9.13 28.15
N HIS A 562 -19.99 -9.16 27.18
CA HIS A 562 -21.26 -9.85 27.39
C HIS A 562 -21.09 -11.37 27.54
N GLN A 563 -20.14 -11.97 26.82
CA GLN A 563 -19.82 -13.40 26.96
C GLN A 563 -19.30 -13.71 28.38
N ALA A 564 -18.46 -12.84 28.94
CA ALA A 564 -17.97 -12.93 30.31
C ALA A 564 -19.09 -12.81 31.35
N LEU A 565 -20.05 -11.92 31.14
CA LEU A 565 -21.20 -11.77 32.05
C LEU A 565 -22.13 -12.99 32.02
N ILE A 566 -22.36 -13.59 30.84
CA ILE A 566 -23.12 -14.84 30.70
C ILE A 566 -22.40 -15.99 31.39
N GLY A 567 -21.09 -16.14 31.15
CA GLY A 567 -20.24 -17.14 31.83
C GLY A 567 -20.29 -16.98 33.34
N LEU A 568 -20.05 -15.76 33.84
CA LEU A 568 -20.14 -15.42 35.27
C LEU A 568 -21.49 -15.81 35.88
N GLY A 569 -22.60 -15.49 35.20
CA GLY A 569 -23.95 -15.87 35.64
C GLY A 569 -24.11 -17.40 35.73
N SER A 570 -23.61 -18.13 34.73
CA SER A 570 -23.61 -19.60 34.74
C SER A 570 -22.77 -20.18 35.89
N SER A 571 -21.54 -19.69 36.11
CA SER A 571 -20.68 -20.19 37.19
C SER A 571 -21.27 -19.89 38.57
N LEU A 572 -21.86 -18.70 38.78
CA LEU A 572 -22.54 -18.33 40.03
C LEU A 572 -23.71 -19.26 40.35
N ARG A 573 -24.48 -19.64 39.32
CA ARG A 573 -25.56 -20.62 39.44
C ARG A 573 -25.04 -21.97 39.92
N VAL A 574 -23.99 -22.50 39.29
CA VAL A 574 -23.36 -23.78 39.67
C VAL A 574 -22.83 -23.76 41.11
N LEU A 575 -22.37 -22.61 41.60
CA LEU A 575 -21.91 -22.43 42.98
C LEU A 575 -23.04 -22.26 44.02
N GLY A 576 -24.30 -22.38 43.62
CA GLY A 576 -25.45 -22.20 44.51
C GLY A 576 -25.69 -20.74 44.90
N ARG A 577 -25.31 -19.79 44.03
CA ARG A 577 -25.54 -18.34 44.20
C ARG A 577 -26.50 -17.80 43.14
N PRO A 578 -27.70 -18.38 42.97
CA PRO A 578 -28.57 -18.07 41.84
C PRO A 578 -29.15 -16.64 41.90
N ALA A 579 -29.30 -16.04 43.08
CA ALA A 579 -29.76 -14.64 43.21
C ALA A 579 -28.74 -13.63 42.61
N GLU A 580 -27.43 -13.87 42.79
CA GLU A 580 -26.40 -13.05 42.15
C GLU A 580 -26.37 -13.30 40.64
N ALA A 581 -26.57 -14.55 40.21
CA ALA A 581 -26.68 -14.89 38.79
C ALA A 581 -27.85 -14.16 38.12
N VAL A 582 -29.03 -14.11 38.75
CA VAL A 582 -30.18 -13.34 38.27
C VAL A 582 -29.80 -11.87 38.08
N SER A 583 -29.19 -11.24 39.08
CA SER A 583 -28.79 -9.81 38.98
C SER A 583 -27.87 -9.54 37.79
N VAL A 584 -26.85 -10.39 37.57
CA VAL A 584 -25.91 -10.23 36.45
C VAL A 584 -26.61 -10.47 35.11
N LEU A 585 -27.40 -11.55 35.00
CA LEU A 585 -28.01 -11.96 33.74
C LEU A 585 -29.18 -11.07 33.32
N THR A 586 -29.93 -10.50 34.27
CA THR A 586 -30.96 -9.49 33.99
C THR A 586 -30.35 -8.27 33.30
N GLN A 587 -29.18 -7.80 33.76
CA GLN A 587 -28.48 -6.70 33.10
C GLN A 587 -28.10 -7.07 31.66
N VAL A 588 -27.59 -8.27 31.43
CA VAL A 588 -27.23 -8.73 30.08
C VAL A 588 -28.45 -8.79 29.16
N VAL A 589 -29.59 -9.31 29.63
CA VAL A 589 -30.83 -9.37 28.84
C VAL A 589 -31.37 -7.98 28.52
N ALA A 590 -31.26 -7.02 29.45
CA ALA A 590 -31.65 -5.63 29.21
C ALA A 590 -30.75 -4.95 28.16
N GLU A 591 -29.44 -5.21 28.20
CA GLU A 591 -28.47 -4.69 27.23
C GLU A 591 -28.57 -5.41 25.86
N ARG A 592 -28.92 -6.70 25.85
CA ARG A 592 -28.95 -7.59 24.67
C ARG A 592 -30.19 -8.50 24.65
N PRO A 593 -31.38 -7.95 24.34
CA PRO A 593 -32.64 -8.69 24.34
C PRO A 593 -32.69 -9.81 23.28
N GLU A 594 -31.78 -9.83 22.31
CA GLU A 594 -31.66 -10.87 21.29
C GLU A 594 -30.82 -12.10 21.73
N SER A 595 -30.17 -12.06 22.90
CA SER A 595 -29.27 -13.13 23.33
C SER A 595 -30.02 -14.33 23.91
N VAL A 596 -30.25 -15.36 23.10
CA VAL A 596 -30.89 -16.62 23.53
C VAL A 596 -30.17 -17.25 24.73
N ALA A 597 -28.84 -17.23 24.73
CA ALA A 597 -28.05 -17.79 25.83
C ALA A 597 -28.28 -17.04 27.16
N ALA A 598 -28.35 -15.71 27.12
CA ALA A 598 -28.62 -14.91 28.32
C ALA A 598 -30.01 -15.20 28.89
N HIS A 599 -31.03 -15.32 28.02
CA HIS A 599 -32.40 -15.68 28.43
C HIS A 599 -32.46 -17.08 29.06
N ALA A 600 -31.79 -18.06 28.44
CA ALA A 600 -31.77 -19.43 28.95
C ALA A 600 -31.10 -19.52 30.34
N PHE A 601 -29.93 -18.91 30.51
CA PHE A 601 -29.25 -18.91 31.80
C PHE A 601 -30.00 -18.10 32.87
N LEU A 602 -30.65 -16.98 32.49
CA LEU A 602 -31.49 -16.22 33.42
C LEU A 602 -32.69 -17.04 33.89
N ALA A 603 -33.37 -17.75 32.99
CA ALA A 603 -34.47 -18.63 33.35
C ALA A 603 -34.03 -19.75 34.30
N LEU A 604 -32.88 -20.37 34.07
CA LEU A 604 -32.32 -21.37 34.99
C LEU A 604 -32.00 -20.76 36.36
N ALA A 605 -31.41 -19.57 36.42
CA ALA A 605 -31.13 -18.87 37.66
C ALA A 605 -32.41 -18.45 38.41
N LEU A 606 -33.46 -18.05 37.70
CA LEU A 606 -34.79 -17.74 38.27
C LEU A 606 -35.43 -18.98 38.87
N LEU A 607 -35.39 -20.11 38.14
CA LEU A 607 -35.92 -21.39 38.63
C LEU A 607 -35.23 -21.81 39.93
N GLU A 608 -33.91 -21.77 39.97
CA GLU A 608 -33.11 -22.11 41.15
C GLU A 608 -33.28 -21.10 42.31
N SER A 609 -33.67 -19.87 42.01
CA SER A 609 -34.03 -18.86 43.01
C SER A 609 -35.49 -18.95 43.47
N GLY A 610 -36.25 -19.98 43.07
CA GLY A 610 -37.64 -20.18 43.47
C GLY A 610 -38.68 -19.37 42.67
N HIS A 611 -38.27 -18.77 41.55
CA HIS A 611 -39.12 -17.96 40.66
C HIS A 611 -39.49 -18.74 39.39
N GLY A 612 -39.98 -19.97 39.55
CA GLY A 612 -40.27 -20.89 38.44
C GLY A 612 -41.25 -20.34 37.41
N ASP A 613 -42.29 -19.62 37.84
CA ASP A 613 -43.28 -19.04 36.92
C ASP A 613 -42.66 -17.97 36.01
N GLN A 614 -41.75 -17.15 36.55
CA GLN A 614 -41.02 -16.13 35.77
C GLN A 614 -40.04 -16.79 34.80
N ALA A 615 -39.39 -17.88 35.21
CA ALA A 615 -38.50 -18.66 34.35
C ALA A 615 -39.24 -19.26 33.15
N VAL A 616 -40.42 -19.85 33.39
CA VAL A 616 -41.27 -20.41 32.33
C VAL A 616 -41.73 -19.33 31.38
N ARG A 617 -42.21 -18.19 31.91
CA ARG A 617 -42.59 -17.03 31.09
C ARG A 617 -41.47 -16.60 30.17
N LEU A 618 -40.28 -16.37 30.73
CA LEU A 618 -39.10 -15.92 29.99
C LEU A 618 -38.69 -16.88 28.88
N LEU A 619 -38.74 -18.20 29.15
CA LEU A 619 -38.44 -19.22 28.15
C LEU A 619 -39.47 -19.25 27.02
N VAL A 620 -40.77 -19.16 27.35
CA VAL A 620 -41.83 -19.14 26.33
C VAL A 620 -41.72 -17.89 25.45
N GLU A 621 -41.53 -16.71 26.05
CA GLU A 621 -41.34 -15.46 25.32
C GLU A 621 -40.09 -15.53 24.40
N SER A 622 -38.97 -16.05 24.92
CA SER A 622 -37.72 -16.19 24.15
C SER A 622 -37.83 -17.21 23.01
N LEU A 623 -38.47 -18.37 23.24
CA LEU A 623 -38.69 -19.40 22.22
C LEU A 623 -39.58 -18.88 21.08
N VAL A 624 -40.66 -18.16 21.41
CA VAL A 624 -41.55 -17.57 20.40
C VAL A 624 -40.82 -16.49 19.59
N ALA A 625 -40.00 -15.65 20.23
CA ALA A 625 -39.24 -14.61 19.55
C ALA A 625 -38.22 -15.17 18.53
N HIS A 626 -37.74 -16.40 18.74
CA HIS A 626 -36.74 -17.04 17.87
C HIS A 626 -37.30 -18.19 17.01
N ALA A 627 -38.63 -18.36 16.98
CA ALA A 627 -39.29 -19.38 16.16
C ALA A 627 -39.10 -19.12 14.65
N GLY A 628 -38.42 -20.04 13.98
CA GLY A 628 -38.04 -19.93 12.57
C GLY A 628 -39.03 -20.56 11.58
N ALA A 629 -39.79 -21.57 11.99
CA ALA A 629 -40.74 -22.27 11.12
C ALA A 629 -42.13 -21.61 11.13
N ASP A 630 -42.80 -21.62 9.98
CA ASP A 630 -44.13 -21.00 9.82
C ASP A 630 -45.20 -21.69 10.69
N ASP A 631 -45.09 -23.02 10.87
CA ASP A 631 -45.98 -23.79 11.74
C ASP A 631 -45.86 -23.38 13.21
N ASP A 632 -44.65 -23.10 13.70
CA ASP A 632 -44.40 -22.66 15.08
C ASP A 632 -44.96 -21.24 15.33
N ARG A 633 -44.87 -20.37 14.32
CA ARG A 633 -45.38 -18.99 14.39
C ARG A 633 -46.90 -18.94 14.49
N ALA A 634 -47.62 -19.93 13.95
CA ALA A 634 -49.08 -20.02 14.08
C ALA A 634 -49.54 -20.15 15.55
N TYR A 635 -48.70 -20.74 16.42
CA TYR A 635 -48.99 -20.90 17.84
C TYR A 635 -48.50 -19.73 18.72
N ALA A 636 -47.72 -18.79 18.16
CA ALA A 636 -47.14 -17.67 18.90
C ALA A 636 -48.18 -16.84 19.68
N PRO A 637 -49.34 -16.44 19.11
CA PRO A 637 -50.35 -15.67 19.87
C PRO A 637 -50.91 -16.45 21.07
N ALA A 638 -51.06 -17.77 20.94
CA ALA A 638 -51.56 -18.60 22.02
C ALA A 638 -50.53 -18.77 23.14
N LEU A 639 -49.26 -18.99 22.78
CA LEU A 639 -48.15 -19.14 23.71
C LEU A 639 -47.85 -17.83 24.45
N LEU A 640 -47.83 -16.69 23.76
CA LEU A 640 -47.63 -15.38 24.39
C LEU A 640 -48.75 -15.00 25.34
N ARG A 641 -50.00 -15.40 25.06
CA ARG A 641 -51.11 -15.21 25.99
C ARG A 641 -50.93 -16.02 27.27
N ILE A 642 -50.54 -17.29 27.15
CA ILE A 642 -50.25 -18.15 28.32
C ILE A 642 -49.07 -17.60 29.13
N ALA A 643 -48.02 -17.14 28.47
CA ALA A 643 -46.88 -16.50 29.12
C ALA A 643 -47.28 -15.19 29.83
N GLY A 644 -48.20 -14.42 29.25
CA GLY A 644 -48.73 -13.18 29.82
C GLY A 644 -49.50 -13.37 31.14
N ASP A 645 -50.05 -14.57 31.39
CA ASP A 645 -50.74 -14.92 32.63
C ASP A 645 -49.76 -15.21 33.80
N LEU A 646 -48.46 -15.39 33.50
CA LEU A 646 -47.40 -15.61 34.48
C LEU A 646 -46.75 -14.28 34.91
N PRO A 647 -46.23 -14.16 36.14
CA PRO A 647 -45.52 -12.96 36.59
C PRO A 647 -44.27 -12.67 35.74
N ALA A 648 -44.00 -11.38 35.48
CA ALA A 648 -42.79 -10.94 34.78
C ALA A 648 -41.54 -11.12 35.66
N ALA A 649 -40.38 -11.31 35.02
CA ALA A 649 -39.08 -11.31 35.69
C ALA A 649 -38.81 -9.92 36.34
N PRO A 650 -38.01 -9.85 37.43
CA PRO A 650 -37.60 -8.58 38.01
C PRO A 650 -36.85 -7.73 36.97
N GLY A 651 -37.24 -6.46 36.87
CA GLY A 651 -36.64 -5.47 35.97
C GLY A 651 -35.40 -4.79 36.52
#